data_AF-A0A516GMX3-F1
#
_entry.id   AF-A0A516GMX3-F1
#
_cell.length_a   1.000
_cell.length_b   1.000
_cell.length_c   1.000
_cell.angle_alpha   90.00
_cell.angle_beta   90.00
_cell.angle_gamma   90.00
#
_symmetry.space_group_name_H-M   'P 1'
#
loop_
_entity.id
_entity.type
_entity.pdbx_description
1 polymer ?
#
loop_
_entity_poly.entity_id
_entity_poly.type
_entity_poly.pdbx_seq_one_letter_code
_entity_poly.pdbx_strand_id
1 'polypeptide(L)'
;MLTKTTYTKIKDAFSFNTSLFKQFTMLLCFGLIGLVSTAQETVIILDQPGSGTFVAPCGVTKIFVEAWGAGSAGGGSSNSNRGGQRGNAGDYSSIEYNLVEEGLTFSYTIGEGGKGVVGTNGGQSSDRTIMQGGKNNAFYIGVNQANNGGQIAYGDQAAEDGEDAANDADGISIGAGGLGNDAGDGYDGGPGAGGGGGTQVNGAPAKGGDGGDGYIRITMTYGNNNSTQYCLTEFQTIEAITHVNFAGIDYASNTTSSQENELFCTQVGTVVQGSDNNEITIKGNTNGNYKNYYVAYIDWNQDGDFNDSNEKYDIGENENSTGIDSENASGNINVPSIAKLGTTTMRIIKTGEDDGYANGACNEYQKGQAEDYTLVVKEFAEKEASCKTWVGDNGIGWFVSSNWEPKGIPTANDCVIINTLNGNSNPKIKGYETTGNSNGIAYAKSITILGDYSQLTLSVQAELQVTEFISSNSPIYITDGSSLIMEDGYLESSANGTIEDNSLLTVKNFSLTSTNASWDINDTSVLIIDETLSLDGDITLNENASLIQSSEDTNLSSGTFTMNRTSTTAHNTDYTYWSSPVQNFNIDNISTTSYRYEWLPTIDNKYGKWSKVSNTNMTVGKGYIIRGENYTASFQNNKPNNGTINTTITRGTYNGSDYIDISSTAVTKLDDNWNLIGNPYPSAINADDFLTENSDSLDTGSSVGTIEGGIRIWTHASELSSGNDTPFYANESASYNADDYITYTLAGSSPSGFDGYIASGQGFFVLMKHAASTPNTVTFTNDMRSYTSEYSNSDFYRTSNTKNRIWLDLIDSEEISSNMLLGYFDDASDAKDPLYDAVIMNSDNTCIYSIIEDEAFVIQGKANPFLETDKVALGLISTKEDVFTIGINKVDGVFETDQDIYLEDTYTNVVHDLRNSPYQFTTEAGTFNDRFILRYQDKSLSVDDVIADSEFRIIATKNFIKASTTTNTINDIVIFDVLGRVIYQANKLNTSEVKLDQLKPTNSPLIVKATLTNGTTKTQKIIY
;
A
#
# COMPACT_ATOMS: atom_id res chain seq x y z
N MET A 1 -0.65 -18.80 -18.27
CA MET A 1 -1.76 -17.92 -18.69
C MET A 1 -2.89 -18.74 -19.30
N LEU A 2 -4.01 -18.90 -18.58
CA LEU A 2 -5.29 -19.33 -19.15
C LEU A 2 -6.21 -18.10 -19.11
N THR A 3 -6.16 -17.25 -20.13
CA THR A 3 -7.13 -16.16 -20.28
C THR A 3 -8.44 -16.75 -20.78
N LYS A 4 -9.34 -17.05 -19.85
CA LYS A 4 -10.73 -17.41 -20.12
C LYS A 4 -11.52 -16.11 -20.30
N THR A 5 -11.98 -15.81 -21.51
CA THR A 5 -12.93 -14.71 -21.73
C THR A 5 -13.90 -15.04 -22.86
N THR A 6 -14.92 -15.84 -22.55
CA THR A 6 -16.13 -15.95 -23.36
C THR A 6 -17.28 -15.35 -22.56
N TYR A 7 -17.79 -14.19 -22.97
CA TYR A 7 -19.02 -13.62 -22.40
C TYR A 7 -20.20 -13.90 -23.30
N THR A 8 -21.23 -14.55 -22.77
CA THR A 8 -22.56 -14.61 -23.39
C THR A 8 -23.30 -13.29 -23.07
N LYS A 9 -23.44 -12.39 -24.04
CA LYS A 9 -24.09 -11.08 -23.84
C LYS A 9 -25.60 -11.28 -23.64
N ILE A 10 -26.11 -11.15 -22.42
CA ILE A 10 -27.56 -10.97 -22.18
C ILE A 10 -27.84 -9.47 -22.31
N LYS A 11 -28.55 -9.07 -23.36
CA LYS A 11 -29.04 -7.69 -23.51
C LYS A 11 -30.18 -7.47 -22.51
N ASP A 12 -29.90 -6.77 -21.42
CA ASP A 12 -30.79 -5.76 -20.85
C ASP A 12 -30.00 -4.87 -19.88
N ALA A 13 -30.00 -3.56 -20.16
CA ALA A 13 -29.33 -2.53 -19.38
C ALA A 13 -30.24 -2.02 -18.27
N PHE A 14 -29.74 -1.95 -17.02
CA PHE A 14 -30.04 -0.86 -16.06
C PHE A 14 -29.03 -0.89 -14.91
N SER A 15 -28.29 0.20 -14.73
CA SER A 15 -27.52 0.51 -13.53
C SER A 15 -28.47 0.92 -12.39
N PHE A 16 -28.27 0.44 -11.16
CA PHE A 16 -28.21 1.25 -9.93
C PHE A 16 -27.92 0.39 -8.69
N ASN A 17 -27.28 1.04 -7.71
CA ASN A 17 -26.68 0.53 -6.48
C ASN A 17 -27.71 0.35 -5.32
N THR A 18 -27.29 -0.40 -4.30
CA THR A 18 -27.74 -0.50 -2.90
C THR A 18 -28.81 -1.55 -2.51
N SER A 19 -28.30 -2.54 -1.76
CA SER A 19 -28.85 -3.19 -0.56
C SER A 19 -30.24 -2.70 -0.09
N LEU A 20 -31.21 -3.63 -0.08
CA LEU A 20 -32.30 -3.85 0.91
C LEU A 20 -33.65 -4.31 0.30
N PHE A 21 -33.68 -4.98 -0.86
CA PHE A 21 -34.93 -5.56 -1.41
C PHE A 21 -34.82 -7.03 -1.86
N LYS A 22 -33.80 -7.76 -1.40
CA LYS A 22 -33.53 -9.16 -1.80
C LYS A 22 -34.39 -10.25 -1.13
N GLN A 23 -35.45 -9.92 -0.38
CA GLN A 23 -36.25 -10.94 0.31
C GLN A 23 -37.73 -11.02 -0.05
N PHE A 24 -38.24 -10.29 -1.06
CA PHE A 24 -39.67 -10.41 -1.40
C PHE A 24 -40.03 -10.60 -2.89
N THR A 25 -39.05 -10.77 -3.78
CA THR A 25 -39.32 -10.90 -5.23
C THR A 25 -38.66 -12.14 -5.85
N MET A 26 -38.70 -13.28 -5.14
CA MET A 26 -38.22 -14.57 -5.65
C MET A 26 -39.35 -15.58 -5.92
N LEU A 27 -40.61 -15.12 -6.04
CA LEU A 27 -41.75 -16.03 -6.24
C LEU A 27 -42.77 -15.62 -7.31
N LEU A 28 -42.53 -14.59 -8.13
CA LEU A 28 -43.52 -14.17 -9.15
C LEU A 28 -43.00 -13.86 -10.56
N CYS A 29 -41.72 -14.09 -10.87
CA CYS A 29 -41.17 -13.88 -12.23
C CYS A 29 -40.90 -15.16 -13.03
N PHE A 30 -41.10 -16.36 -12.47
CA PHE A 30 -40.97 -17.64 -13.22
C PHE A 30 -42.21 -18.03 -14.03
N GLY A 31 -43.10 -17.08 -14.33
CA GLY A 31 -44.42 -17.39 -14.87
C GLY A 31 -44.89 -16.46 -15.98
N LEU A 32 -44.03 -15.96 -16.88
CA LEU A 32 -44.43 -15.37 -18.18
C LEU A 32 -43.19 -14.94 -19.02
N ILE A 33 -42.33 -15.88 -19.40
CA ILE A 33 -41.40 -15.69 -20.53
C ILE A 33 -41.51 -16.94 -21.41
N GLY A 34 -42.60 -17.01 -22.16
CA GLY A 34 -42.73 -17.87 -23.32
C GLY A 34 -42.71 -16.99 -24.56
N LEU A 35 -41.81 -17.31 -25.51
CA LEU A 35 -41.72 -16.78 -26.88
C LEU A 35 -41.03 -15.42 -27.07
N VAL A 36 -39.73 -15.36 -26.78
CA VAL A 36 -38.79 -14.63 -27.64
C VAL A 36 -37.60 -15.56 -27.88
N SER A 37 -37.36 -15.98 -29.12
CA SER A 37 -36.14 -16.71 -29.47
C SER A 37 -34.97 -15.74 -29.37
N THR A 38 -34.21 -15.79 -28.28
CA THR A 38 -32.95 -15.05 -28.16
C THR A 38 -31.93 -15.69 -29.08
N ALA A 39 -31.42 -14.95 -30.08
CA ALA A 39 -30.30 -15.43 -30.89
C ALA A 39 -29.06 -15.54 -29.99
N GLN A 40 -28.41 -16.70 -30.02
CA GLN A 40 -27.16 -16.92 -29.28
C GLN A 40 -26.04 -16.14 -29.98
N GLU A 41 -25.20 -15.46 -29.19
CA GLU A 41 -24.01 -14.75 -29.68
C GLU A 41 -22.75 -15.32 -29.03
N THR A 42 -21.68 -15.48 -29.82
CA THR A 42 -20.35 -15.87 -29.33
C THR A 42 -19.34 -14.85 -29.86
N VAL A 43 -18.39 -14.43 -29.02
CA VAL A 43 -17.33 -13.49 -29.39
C VAL A 43 -16.00 -14.24 -29.51
N ILE A 44 -15.26 -13.98 -30.58
CA ILE A 44 -13.88 -14.42 -30.80
C ILE A 44 -12.98 -13.20 -30.88
N ILE A 45 -11.79 -13.32 -30.28
CA ILE A 45 -10.77 -12.27 -30.26
C ILE A 45 -9.53 -12.80 -30.98
N LEU A 46 -9.01 -12.01 -31.93
CA LEU A 46 -7.76 -12.24 -32.64
C LEU A 46 -6.84 -11.06 -32.31
N ASP A 47 -5.81 -11.32 -31.52
CA ASP A 47 -4.97 -10.32 -30.85
C ASP A 47 -3.48 -10.56 -31.05
N GLN A 48 -3.10 -11.51 -31.90
CA GLN A 48 -1.70 -11.87 -32.15
C GLN A 48 -1.26 -11.34 -33.51
N PRO A 49 -0.18 -10.55 -33.60
CA PRO A 49 0.42 -10.12 -34.87
C PRO A 49 0.65 -11.26 -35.85
N GLY A 50 0.56 -10.95 -37.13
CA GLY A 50 0.75 -11.93 -38.21
C GLY A 50 -0.55 -12.35 -38.88
N SER A 51 -0.47 -13.36 -39.75
CA SER A 51 -1.58 -13.78 -40.61
C SER A 51 -2.20 -15.09 -40.14
N GLY A 52 -3.54 -15.16 -40.21
CA GLY A 52 -4.29 -16.37 -39.91
C GLY A 52 -5.54 -16.52 -40.76
N THR A 53 -6.33 -17.54 -40.47
CA THR A 53 -7.64 -17.73 -41.12
C THR A 53 -8.71 -17.97 -40.08
N PHE A 54 -9.78 -17.20 -40.17
CA PHE A 54 -11.02 -17.45 -39.45
C PHE A 54 -11.93 -18.26 -40.38
N VAL A 55 -12.25 -19.48 -39.98
CA VAL A 55 -13.28 -20.31 -40.61
C VAL A 55 -14.56 -20.13 -39.82
N ALA A 56 -15.63 -19.71 -40.50
CA ALA A 56 -16.93 -19.54 -39.87
C ALA A 56 -17.44 -20.88 -39.30
N PRO A 57 -17.66 -20.97 -37.97
CA PRO A 57 -18.18 -22.19 -37.36
C PRO A 57 -19.58 -22.55 -37.85
N CYS A 58 -19.97 -23.80 -37.60
CA CYS A 58 -21.27 -24.31 -37.95
C CYS A 58 -22.40 -23.52 -37.25
N GLY A 59 -23.54 -23.34 -37.94
CA GLY A 59 -24.71 -22.63 -37.41
C GLY A 59 -24.61 -21.10 -37.35
N VAL A 60 -23.47 -20.49 -37.68
CA VAL A 60 -23.31 -19.02 -37.74
C VAL A 60 -24.08 -18.45 -38.93
N THR A 61 -24.96 -17.50 -38.68
CA THR A 61 -25.77 -16.80 -39.70
C THR A 61 -25.31 -15.37 -39.94
N LYS A 62 -24.51 -14.81 -39.04
CA LYS A 62 -24.03 -13.44 -39.13
C LYS A 62 -22.75 -13.28 -38.33
N ILE A 63 -21.81 -12.48 -38.84
CA ILE A 63 -20.67 -11.99 -38.07
C ILE A 63 -20.69 -10.46 -38.06
N PHE A 64 -20.36 -9.90 -36.91
CA PHE A 64 -20.04 -8.50 -36.73
C PHE A 64 -18.56 -8.42 -36.35
N VAL A 65 -17.76 -7.81 -37.22
CA VAL A 65 -16.31 -7.73 -37.08
C VAL A 65 -15.92 -6.31 -36.77
N GLU A 66 -15.16 -6.12 -35.70
CA GLU A 66 -14.54 -4.89 -35.30
C GLU A 66 -13.02 -5.06 -35.40
N ALA A 67 -12.31 -4.07 -35.92
CA ALA A 67 -10.86 -4.13 -36.12
C ALA A 67 -10.18 -2.82 -35.68
N TRP A 68 -9.02 -2.97 -35.06
CA TRP A 68 -8.14 -1.89 -34.62
C TRP A 68 -6.75 -2.08 -35.21
N GLY A 69 -6.20 -0.98 -35.73
CA GLY A 69 -4.82 -0.93 -36.18
C GLY A 69 -3.86 -1.00 -35.01
N ALA A 70 -2.64 -1.45 -35.26
CA ALA A 70 -1.59 -1.42 -34.27
C ALA A 70 -1.15 0.02 -33.95
N GLY A 71 -0.81 0.24 -32.67
CA GLY A 71 -0.25 1.49 -32.18
C GLY A 71 1.24 1.59 -32.47
N SER A 72 1.78 2.80 -32.29
CA SER A 72 3.20 3.09 -32.46
C SER A 72 3.88 3.27 -31.10
N ALA A 73 5.19 3.05 -31.04
CA ALA A 73 5.93 3.21 -29.80
C ALA A 73 6.06 4.68 -29.39
N GLY A 74 6.24 4.90 -28.08
CA GLY A 74 6.68 6.19 -27.54
C GLY A 74 8.13 6.51 -27.87
N GLY A 75 8.51 7.78 -27.73
CA GLY A 75 9.88 8.24 -27.89
C GLY A 75 10.76 7.84 -26.71
N GLY A 76 12.01 7.47 -26.98
CA GLY A 76 13.04 7.30 -25.94
C GLY A 76 13.77 8.62 -25.64
N SER A 77 14.67 8.58 -24.65
CA SER A 77 15.51 9.73 -24.30
C SER A 77 16.94 9.33 -23.93
N SER A 78 17.90 10.16 -24.30
CA SER A 78 19.32 10.05 -23.89
C SER A 78 19.76 11.20 -23.00
N ASN A 79 18.82 11.97 -22.44
CA ASN A 79 19.09 13.14 -21.62
C ASN A 79 18.12 13.22 -20.43
N SER A 80 18.66 13.46 -19.23
CA SER A 80 17.93 13.37 -17.95
C SER A 80 16.83 14.39 -17.74
N ASN A 81 16.79 15.47 -18.54
CA ASN A 81 15.84 16.57 -18.36
C ASN A 81 14.75 16.60 -19.43
N ARG A 82 14.61 15.54 -20.23
CA ARG A 82 13.74 15.52 -21.41
C ARG A 82 13.08 14.15 -21.57
N GLY A 83 11.76 14.08 -21.44
CA GLY A 83 10.97 12.88 -21.71
C GLY A 83 10.54 12.77 -23.17
N GLY A 84 10.43 11.54 -23.65
CA GLY A 84 9.98 11.25 -25.01
C GLY A 84 8.50 11.57 -25.24
N GLN A 85 8.14 11.82 -26.50
CA GLN A 85 6.74 12.05 -26.88
C GLN A 85 5.94 10.75 -26.96
N ARG A 86 4.62 10.85 -26.92
CA ARG A 86 3.71 9.71 -26.95
C ARG A 86 3.72 8.96 -28.27
N GLY A 87 3.47 7.65 -28.21
CA GLY A 87 3.03 6.86 -29.34
C GLY A 87 1.58 7.18 -29.72
N ASN A 88 1.26 7.16 -31.02
CA ASN A 88 -0.11 7.28 -31.51
C ASN A 88 -0.81 5.91 -31.56
N ALA A 89 -2.13 5.93 -31.44
CA ALA A 89 -2.98 4.75 -31.57
C ALA A 89 -3.28 4.39 -33.04
N GLY A 90 -3.72 3.15 -33.28
CA GLY A 90 -4.19 2.70 -34.58
C GLY A 90 -5.67 3.06 -34.86
N ASP A 91 -6.05 3.02 -36.14
CA ASP A 91 -7.42 3.33 -36.58
C ASP A 91 -8.42 2.24 -36.16
N TYR A 92 -9.71 2.61 -36.05
CA TYR A 92 -10.81 1.68 -35.80
C TYR A 92 -11.80 1.59 -36.98
N SER A 93 -12.35 0.40 -37.23
CA SER A 93 -13.45 0.17 -38.15
C SER A 93 -14.29 -1.03 -37.73
N SER A 94 -15.53 -1.10 -38.21
CA SER A 94 -16.39 -2.27 -38.02
C SER A 94 -17.26 -2.55 -39.24
N ILE A 95 -17.66 -3.80 -39.40
CA ILE A 95 -18.50 -4.28 -40.50
C ILE A 95 -19.40 -5.42 -40.03
N GLU A 96 -20.66 -5.41 -40.46
CA GLU A 96 -21.58 -6.54 -40.30
C GLU A 96 -21.68 -7.31 -41.62
N TYR A 97 -21.62 -8.64 -41.54
CA TYR A 97 -21.71 -9.54 -42.68
C TYR A 97 -22.70 -10.67 -42.39
N ASN A 98 -23.75 -10.77 -43.21
CA ASN A 98 -24.71 -11.87 -43.14
C ASN A 98 -24.11 -13.10 -43.85
N LEU A 99 -23.97 -14.19 -43.11
CA LEU A 99 -23.50 -15.45 -43.67
C LEU A 99 -24.67 -16.15 -44.35
N VAL A 100 -24.46 -16.45 -45.62
CA VAL A 100 -25.44 -17.17 -46.44
C VAL A 100 -25.14 -18.68 -46.43
N GLU A 101 -23.89 -19.05 -46.13
CA GLU A 101 -23.33 -20.40 -46.12
C GLU A 101 -22.30 -20.49 -44.97
N GLU A 102 -22.18 -21.67 -44.36
CA GLU A 102 -21.19 -21.98 -43.32
C GLU A 102 -19.82 -22.35 -43.90
N GLY A 103 -18.78 -22.46 -43.07
CA GLY A 103 -17.44 -22.86 -43.53
C GLY A 103 -16.71 -21.80 -44.37
N LEU A 104 -17.32 -20.62 -44.52
CA LEU A 104 -16.68 -19.50 -45.21
C LEU A 104 -15.39 -19.11 -44.49
N THR A 105 -14.32 -19.01 -45.28
CA THR A 105 -13.00 -18.64 -44.78
C THR A 105 -12.74 -17.15 -44.95
N PHE A 106 -12.06 -16.60 -43.96
CA PHE A 106 -11.67 -15.20 -43.89
C PHE A 106 -10.21 -15.14 -43.49
N SER A 107 -9.34 -14.74 -44.42
CA SER A 107 -7.94 -14.47 -44.10
C SER A 107 -7.88 -13.18 -43.30
N TYR A 108 -7.09 -13.18 -42.23
CA TYR A 108 -6.82 -11.98 -41.45
C TYR A 108 -5.32 -11.75 -41.30
N THR A 109 -4.96 -10.51 -41.00
CA THR A 109 -3.63 -10.09 -40.58
C THR A 109 -3.81 -9.10 -39.44
N ILE A 110 -3.11 -9.32 -38.33
CA ILE A 110 -3.03 -8.37 -37.23
C ILE A 110 -1.71 -7.62 -37.36
N GLY A 111 -1.76 -6.29 -37.32
CA GLY A 111 -0.55 -5.47 -37.34
C GLY A 111 0.26 -5.62 -36.06
N GLU A 112 1.59 -5.64 -36.16
CA GLU A 112 2.48 -5.61 -34.99
C GLU A 112 2.64 -4.17 -34.49
N GLY A 113 2.59 -3.97 -33.18
CA GLY A 113 2.86 -2.72 -32.51
C GLY A 113 4.27 -2.20 -32.79
N GLY A 114 4.40 -0.88 -32.89
CA GLY A 114 5.71 -0.25 -33.05
C GLY A 114 6.62 -0.55 -31.87
N LYS A 115 7.90 -0.89 -32.10
CA LYS A 115 8.86 -1.17 -31.03
C LYS A 115 9.53 0.10 -30.52
N GLY A 116 9.54 0.29 -29.21
CA GLY A 116 10.27 1.35 -28.55
C GLY A 116 11.77 1.13 -28.66
N VAL A 117 12.51 2.23 -28.78
CA VAL A 117 13.95 2.19 -28.99
C VAL A 117 14.63 3.15 -28.02
N VAL A 118 15.71 2.67 -27.42
CA VAL A 118 16.51 3.40 -26.45
C VAL A 118 17.07 4.69 -27.05
N GLY A 119 16.69 5.83 -26.49
CA GLY A 119 17.25 7.14 -26.84
C GLY A 119 16.99 7.60 -28.28
N THR A 120 15.97 7.09 -28.96
CA THR A 120 15.58 7.52 -30.32
C THR A 120 14.08 7.71 -30.45
N ASN A 121 13.60 8.11 -31.63
CA ASN A 121 12.17 8.07 -31.94
C ASN A 121 11.65 6.64 -31.80
N GLY A 122 10.40 6.50 -31.33
CA GLY A 122 9.69 5.23 -31.29
C GLY A 122 9.52 4.63 -32.68
N GLY A 123 9.56 3.31 -32.74
CA GLY A 123 9.29 2.55 -33.95
C GLY A 123 7.85 2.77 -34.45
N GLN A 124 7.71 2.82 -35.77
CA GLN A 124 6.41 2.73 -36.44
C GLN A 124 5.91 1.29 -36.39
N SER A 125 4.60 1.11 -36.42
CA SER A 125 4.01 -0.21 -36.65
C SER A 125 4.23 -0.64 -38.11
N SER A 126 4.51 -1.93 -38.31
CA SER A 126 4.93 -2.51 -39.59
C SER A 126 3.78 -2.80 -40.55
N ASP A 127 2.62 -3.24 -40.03
CA ASP A 127 1.53 -3.81 -40.85
C ASP A 127 0.14 -3.32 -40.45
N ARG A 128 -0.79 -3.38 -41.41
CA ARG A 128 -2.21 -3.07 -41.20
C ARG A 128 -2.94 -4.25 -40.58
N THR A 129 -3.93 -3.96 -39.75
CA THR A 129 -4.92 -4.97 -39.33
C THR A 129 -6.00 -5.11 -40.40
N ILE A 130 -6.14 -6.30 -40.99
CA ILE A 130 -7.03 -6.59 -42.14
C ILE A 130 -7.75 -7.91 -41.90
N MET A 131 -9.01 -8.01 -42.33
CA MET A 131 -9.72 -9.27 -42.51
C MET A 131 -10.53 -9.24 -43.80
N GLN A 132 -10.42 -10.28 -44.61
CA GLN A 132 -11.06 -10.37 -45.93
C GLN A 132 -11.44 -11.81 -46.26
N GLY A 133 -12.52 -12.00 -47.02
CA GLY A 133 -12.96 -13.34 -47.42
C GLY A 133 -14.46 -13.44 -47.67
N GLY A 134 -15.02 -14.57 -47.24
CA GLY A 134 -16.43 -14.86 -47.42
C GLY A 134 -16.82 -15.27 -48.85
N LYS A 135 -18.12 -15.43 -49.08
CA LYS A 135 -18.67 -15.90 -50.35
C LYS A 135 -18.30 -14.95 -51.49
N ASN A 136 -17.66 -15.47 -52.55
CA ASN A 136 -17.13 -14.69 -53.68
C ASN A 136 -16.18 -13.54 -53.25
N ASN A 137 -15.52 -13.67 -52.10
CA ASN A 137 -14.60 -12.68 -51.55
C ASN A 137 -15.26 -11.30 -51.30
N ALA A 138 -16.54 -11.29 -50.91
CA ALA A 138 -17.35 -10.08 -50.74
C ALA A 138 -17.12 -9.33 -49.41
N PHE A 139 -16.37 -9.90 -48.47
CA PHE A 139 -16.06 -9.30 -47.17
C PHE A 139 -14.67 -8.68 -47.17
N TYR A 140 -14.55 -7.43 -46.67
CA TYR A 140 -13.28 -6.76 -46.44
C TYR A 140 -13.43 -5.71 -45.33
N ILE A 141 -12.57 -5.78 -44.33
CA ILE A 141 -12.31 -4.73 -43.34
C ILE A 141 -10.80 -4.54 -43.21
N GLY A 142 -10.35 -3.31 -43.21
CA GLY A 142 -8.93 -3.01 -43.03
C GLY A 142 -8.74 -1.64 -42.42
N VAL A 143 -7.96 -1.57 -41.36
CA VAL A 143 -7.66 -0.37 -40.61
C VAL A 143 -6.17 -0.05 -40.73
N ASN A 144 -5.81 1.23 -40.64
CA ASN A 144 -4.40 1.61 -40.72
C ASN A 144 -3.77 1.55 -39.33
N GLN A 145 -2.50 1.19 -39.32
CA GLN A 145 -1.64 1.33 -38.17
C GLN A 145 -1.23 2.78 -37.93
N ALA A 146 -0.72 3.05 -36.74
CA ALA A 146 -0.12 4.33 -36.41
C ALA A 146 1.15 4.58 -37.24
N ASN A 147 1.12 5.64 -38.06
CA ASN A 147 2.18 5.91 -39.04
C ASN A 147 3.42 6.62 -38.46
N ASN A 148 3.41 7.11 -37.22
CA ASN A 148 4.53 7.81 -36.61
C ASN A 148 4.66 7.42 -35.14
N GLY A 149 5.84 6.92 -34.73
CA GLY A 149 6.17 6.78 -33.31
C GLY A 149 6.47 8.13 -32.66
N GLY A 150 6.43 8.13 -31.33
CA GLY A 150 6.78 9.27 -30.51
C GLY A 150 8.18 9.76 -30.81
N GLN A 151 8.37 11.07 -30.93
CA GLN A 151 9.69 11.63 -31.20
C GLN A 151 10.57 11.56 -29.95
N ILE A 152 11.88 11.45 -30.18
CA ILE A 152 12.89 11.66 -29.14
C ILE A 152 12.68 13.04 -28.49
N ALA A 153 12.92 13.09 -27.18
CA ALA A 153 12.71 14.27 -26.36
C ALA A 153 13.37 15.56 -26.90
N TYR A 154 12.63 16.68 -26.93
CA TYR A 154 13.13 18.00 -27.36
C TYR A 154 12.77 19.11 -26.36
N GLY A 155 13.77 19.84 -25.85
CA GLY A 155 13.56 20.85 -24.80
C GLY A 155 13.23 20.24 -23.44
N ASP A 156 12.82 21.06 -22.48
CA ASP A 156 12.51 20.63 -21.09
C ASP A 156 11.03 20.19 -21.00
N GLN A 157 10.70 19.03 -21.55
CA GLN A 157 9.35 18.44 -21.52
C GLN A 157 9.34 17.14 -20.70
N ALA A 158 8.25 16.90 -19.97
CA ALA A 158 7.95 15.61 -19.32
C ALA A 158 7.64 14.54 -20.39
N ALA A 159 7.77 13.26 -20.01
CA ALA A 159 7.36 12.15 -20.84
C ALA A 159 5.83 12.18 -21.04
N GLU A 160 5.39 11.94 -22.28
CA GLU A 160 3.96 11.94 -22.59
C GLU A 160 3.38 10.52 -22.53
N ASP A 161 2.16 10.42 -21.99
CA ASP A 161 1.35 9.20 -22.05
C ASP A 161 0.94 8.89 -23.50
N GLY A 162 1.02 7.60 -23.86
CA GLY A 162 0.53 7.02 -25.09
C GLY A 162 -0.92 7.39 -25.37
N GLU A 163 -1.30 7.42 -26.65
CA GLU A 163 -2.70 7.59 -27.03
C GLU A 163 -3.49 6.30 -26.80
N ASP A 164 -4.64 6.40 -26.14
CA ASP A 164 -5.59 5.29 -26.00
C ASP A 164 -6.06 4.78 -27.36
N ALA A 165 -6.33 3.48 -27.45
CA ALA A 165 -6.92 2.88 -28.63
C ALA A 165 -8.24 3.55 -28.99
N ALA A 166 -8.53 3.65 -30.29
CA ALA A 166 -9.80 4.19 -30.76
C ALA A 166 -11.01 3.43 -30.17
N ASN A 167 -12.05 4.16 -29.80
CA ASN A 167 -13.24 3.58 -29.18
C ASN A 167 -13.98 2.61 -30.11
N ASP A 168 -14.57 1.57 -29.52
CA ASP A 168 -15.45 0.61 -30.19
C ASP A 168 -16.82 1.20 -30.56
N ALA A 169 -17.69 0.39 -31.17
CA ALA A 169 -19.02 0.85 -31.57
C ALA A 169 -19.92 1.29 -30.40
N ASP A 170 -19.64 0.82 -29.18
CA ASP A 170 -20.35 1.16 -27.95
C ASP A 170 -19.69 2.36 -27.22
N GLY A 171 -18.59 2.91 -27.76
CA GLY A 171 -17.89 4.07 -27.23
C GLY A 171 -16.81 3.75 -26.18
N ILE A 172 -16.36 2.50 -26.11
CA ILE A 172 -15.41 1.99 -25.12
C ILE A 172 -14.03 1.76 -25.77
N SER A 173 -12.95 2.22 -25.16
CA SER A 173 -11.59 1.92 -25.62
C SER A 173 -11.19 0.47 -25.28
N ILE A 174 -10.49 -0.18 -26.19
CA ILE A 174 -10.01 -1.57 -26.02
C ILE A 174 -8.61 -1.67 -25.40
N GLY A 175 -7.88 -0.56 -25.31
CA GLY A 175 -6.50 -0.53 -24.85
C GLY A 175 -6.13 0.87 -24.39
N ALA A 176 -5.60 0.96 -23.16
CA ALA A 176 -5.07 2.21 -22.64
C ALA A 176 -3.71 2.51 -23.27
N GLY A 177 -3.42 3.79 -23.48
CA GLY A 177 -2.09 4.25 -23.84
C GLY A 177 -1.08 3.94 -22.73
N GLY A 178 0.15 3.61 -23.12
CA GLY A 178 1.21 3.37 -22.16
C GLY A 178 1.59 4.64 -21.41
N LEU A 179 1.74 4.58 -20.10
CA LEU A 179 2.10 5.76 -19.30
C LEU A 179 3.50 6.28 -19.67
N GLY A 180 3.66 7.60 -19.68
CA GLY A 180 4.95 8.26 -19.78
C GLY A 180 5.75 8.06 -18.49
N ASN A 181 7.06 7.89 -18.61
CA ASN A 181 7.96 7.75 -17.46
C ASN A 181 8.98 8.89 -17.42
N ASP A 182 8.84 9.77 -16.43
CA ASP A 182 9.76 10.89 -16.18
C ASP A 182 11.10 10.46 -15.57
N ALA A 183 11.22 9.19 -15.18
CA ALA A 183 12.45 8.60 -14.64
C ALA A 183 12.56 7.11 -15.00
N GLY A 184 12.64 6.80 -16.30
CA GLY A 184 12.89 5.44 -16.78
C GLY A 184 12.31 5.18 -18.16
N ASP A 185 12.22 3.90 -18.51
CA ASP A 185 11.58 3.46 -19.76
C ASP A 185 10.08 3.76 -19.74
N GLY A 186 9.54 4.18 -20.87
CA GLY A 186 8.09 4.38 -21.03
C GLY A 186 7.34 3.05 -21.00
N TYR A 187 6.11 3.06 -20.50
CA TYR A 187 5.30 1.84 -20.42
C TYR A 187 4.66 1.48 -21.77
N ASP A 188 4.47 0.19 -22.01
CA ASP A 188 3.88 -0.32 -23.25
C ASP A 188 2.38 0.01 -23.32
N GLY A 189 1.88 0.26 -24.53
CA GLY A 189 0.46 0.49 -24.79
C GLY A 189 -0.34 -0.82 -24.84
N GLY A 190 -1.59 -0.78 -24.38
CA GLY A 190 -2.55 -1.87 -24.57
C GLY A 190 -2.96 -2.05 -26.04
N PRO A 191 -3.81 -3.05 -26.37
CA PRO A 191 -4.16 -3.39 -27.76
C PRO A 191 -4.61 -2.17 -28.59
N GLY A 192 -3.95 -1.94 -29.72
CA GLY A 192 -4.18 -0.82 -30.64
C GLY A 192 -3.78 0.57 -30.12
N ALA A 193 -3.28 0.68 -28.89
CA ALA A 193 -2.90 1.93 -28.24
C ALA A 193 -1.42 2.28 -28.47
N GLY A 194 -1.05 3.54 -28.30
CA GLY A 194 0.33 4.01 -28.37
C GLY A 194 1.13 3.72 -27.10
N GLY A 195 2.44 3.56 -27.22
CA GLY A 195 3.36 3.43 -26.08
C GLY A 195 3.71 4.78 -25.44
N GLY A 196 4.08 4.78 -24.16
CA GLY A 196 4.46 5.97 -23.41
C GLY A 196 5.89 6.45 -23.68
N GLY A 197 6.16 7.73 -23.45
CA GLY A 197 7.51 8.30 -23.56
C GLY A 197 8.45 7.85 -22.43
N GLY A 198 9.75 7.70 -22.70
CA GLY A 198 10.77 7.40 -21.68
C GLY A 198 11.72 8.57 -21.40
N THR A 199 12.27 8.63 -20.18
CA THR A 199 13.20 9.67 -19.72
C THR A 199 14.45 9.06 -19.10
N GLN A 200 15.63 9.55 -19.47
CA GLN A 200 16.91 9.03 -18.96
C GLN A 200 17.01 9.17 -17.43
N VAL A 201 17.53 8.14 -16.78
CA VAL A 201 17.85 8.14 -15.35
C VAL A 201 19.35 7.97 -15.16
N ASN A 202 19.98 8.82 -14.35
CA ASN A 202 21.40 8.68 -13.95
C ASN A 202 22.39 8.47 -15.11
N GLY A 203 22.11 9.07 -16.28
CA GLY A 203 22.96 8.93 -17.47
C GLY A 203 22.70 7.67 -18.31
N ALA A 204 21.80 6.77 -17.90
CA ALA A 204 21.33 5.64 -18.68
C ALA A 204 20.19 6.08 -19.63
N PRO A 205 20.36 5.99 -20.96
CA PRO A 205 19.29 6.31 -21.90
C PRO A 205 18.07 5.41 -21.68
N ALA A 206 16.86 5.98 -21.81
CA ALA A 206 15.60 5.28 -21.68
C ALA A 206 14.98 4.95 -23.05
N LYS A 207 14.30 3.81 -23.10
CA LYS A 207 13.44 3.33 -24.18
C LYS A 207 12.06 4.00 -24.04
N GLY A 208 11.41 4.32 -25.16
CA GLY A 208 9.96 4.53 -25.13
C GLY A 208 9.22 3.19 -24.99
N GLY A 209 7.99 3.21 -24.51
CA GLY A 209 7.15 2.01 -24.48
C GLY A 209 6.80 1.52 -25.89
N ASP A 210 6.63 0.22 -26.04
CA ASP A 210 6.12 -0.39 -27.27
C ASP A 210 4.66 0.03 -27.50
N GLY A 211 4.29 0.21 -28.76
CA GLY A 211 2.88 0.35 -29.14
C GLY A 211 2.18 -0.99 -29.04
N GLY A 212 0.89 -0.99 -28.73
CA GLY A 212 0.10 -2.21 -28.69
C GLY A 212 -0.19 -2.77 -30.08
N ASP A 213 -0.25 -4.10 -30.16
CA ASP A 213 -0.58 -4.82 -31.38
C ASP A 213 -2.01 -4.52 -31.87
N GLY A 214 -2.26 -4.77 -33.15
CA GLY A 214 -3.60 -4.68 -33.71
C GLY A 214 -4.56 -5.68 -33.06
N TYR A 215 -5.86 -5.50 -33.31
CA TYR A 215 -6.87 -6.30 -32.65
C TYR A 215 -8.08 -6.51 -33.56
N ILE A 216 -8.64 -7.72 -33.60
CA ILE A 216 -9.91 -8.02 -34.27
C ILE A 216 -10.85 -8.71 -33.29
N ARG A 217 -12.07 -8.21 -33.18
CA ARG A 217 -13.17 -8.83 -32.44
C ARG A 217 -14.24 -9.29 -33.42
N ILE A 218 -14.64 -10.55 -33.34
CA ILE A 218 -15.67 -11.15 -34.19
C ILE A 218 -16.82 -11.59 -33.28
N THR A 219 -17.97 -10.93 -33.39
CA THR A 219 -19.21 -11.35 -32.74
C THR A 219 -20.04 -12.15 -33.73
N MET A 220 -20.28 -13.42 -33.44
CA MET A 220 -21.03 -14.34 -34.29
C MET A 220 -22.46 -14.51 -33.76
N THR A 221 -23.46 -14.44 -34.62
CA THR A 221 -24.86 -14.73 -34.30
C THR A 221 -25.27 -16.06 -34.93
N TYR A 222 -25.86 -16.95 -34.15
CA TYR A 222 -26.26 -18.28 -34.59
C TYR A 222 -27.75 -18.33 -34.96
N GLY A 223 -28.07 -19.09 -36.02
CA GLY A 223 -29.44 -19.38 -36.43
C GLY A 223 -29.85 -20.80 -36.02
N ASN A 224 -31.14 -21.13 -36.17
CA ASN A 224 -31.69 -22.44 -35.82
C ASN A 224 -31.35 -23.57 -36.83
N ASN A 225 -30.29 -23.42 -37.61
CA ASN A 225 -29.93 -24.36 -38.66
C ASN A 225 -28.75 -25.22 -38.19
N ASN A 226 -29.00 -26.49 -37.85
CA ASN A 226 -27.97 -27.52 -37.58
C ASN A 226 -27.32 -28.00 -38.89
N SER A 227 -26.70 -27.09 -39.63
CA SER A 227 -25.86 -27.42 -40.79
C SER A 227 -24.41 -27.48 -40.32
N THR A 228 -23.59 -28.33 -40.95
CA THR A 228 -22.13 -28.35 -40.82
C THR A 228 -21.51 -28.63 -42.19
N GLN A 229 -20.35 -28.02 -42.51
CA GLN A 229 -19.63 -28.28 -43.77
C GLN A 229 -18.99 -29.67 -43.79
N TYR A 230 -18.70 -30.21 -42.60
CA TYR A 230 -18.09 -31.51 -42.45
C TYR A 230 -19.12 -32.60 -42.73
N CYS A 231 -18.65 -33.77 -43.17
CA CYS A 231 -19.48 -34.96 -43.23
C CYS A 231 -20.16 -35.24 -41.87
N LEU A 232 -21.24 -36.04 -41.83
CA LEU A 232 -21.84 -36.50 -40.58
C LEU A 232 -21.41 -37.93 -40.26
N THR A 233 -21.33 -38.27 -38.98
CA THR A 233 -21.17 -39.65 -38.51
C THR A 233 -22.55 -40.30 -38.35
N GLU A 234 -22.75 -41.52 -38.83
CA GLU A 234 -24.06 -42.19 -38.74
C GLU A 234 -24.05 -43.25 -37.61
N PHE A 235 -25.18 -43.40 -36.89
CA PHE A 235 -25.30 -44.40 -35.81
C PHE A 235 -26.61 -45.17 -35.87
N GLN A 236 -26.56 -46.50 -35.76
CA GLN A 236 -27.80 -47.31 -35.71
C GLN A 236 -28.56 -47.12 -34.39
N THR A 237 -27.85 -46.84 -33.30
CA THR A 237 -28.42 -46.52 -31.97
C THR A 237 -27.67 -45.34 -31.37
N ILE A 238 -28.40 -44.31 -30.93
CA ILE A 238 -27.81 -43.11 -30.35
C ILE A 238 -27.53 -43.33 -28.86
N GLU A 239 -26.28 -43.11 -28.45
CA GLU A 239 -25.87 -43.12 -27.05
C GLU A 239 -25.01 -41.89 -26.74
N ALA A 240 -25.55 -41.01 -25.89
CA ALA A 240 -25.04 -39.67 -25.74
C ALA A 240 -23.64 -39.58 -25.12
N ILE A 241 -22.82 -38.68 -25.68
CA ILE A 241 -21.76 -38.00 -24.95
C ILE A 241 -22.44 -37.04 -23.97
N THR A 242 -21.85 -36.84 -22.80
CA THR A 242 -22.50 -36.08 -21.71
C THR A 242 -21.63 -34.98 -21.13
N HIS A 243 -20.32 -35.02 -21.39
CA HIS A 243 -19.40 -33.97 -20.96
C HIS A 243 -18.12 -34.01 -21.79
N VAL A 244 -17.65 -32.84 -22.22
CA VAL A 244 -16.34 -32.65 -22.84
C VAL A 244 -15.62 -31.52 -22.10
N ASN A 245 -14.41 -31.82 -21.63
CA ASN A 245 -13.51 -30.83 -21.05
C ASN A 245 -12.16 -30.86 -21.79
N PHE A 246 -11.88 -29.78 -22.52
CA PHE A 246 -10.65 -29.64 -23.32
C PHE A 246 -10.36 -28.17 -23.65
N ALA A 247 -9.12 -27.72 -23.46
CA ALA A 247 -8.64 -26.43 -23.95
C ALA A 247 -9.52 -25.22 -23.57
N GLY A 248 -10.16 -25.25 -22.40
CA GLY A 248 -11.08 -24.21 -21.91
C GLY A 248 -12.57 -24.47 -22.20
N ILE A 249 -12.90 -25.46 -23.04
CA ILE A 249 -14.24 -26.04 -23.14
C ILE A 249 -14.48 -26.86 -21.86
N ASP A 250 -15.62 -26.64 -21.23
CA ASP A 250 -16.10 -27.43 -20.10
C ASP A 250 -17.64 -27.51 -20.21
N TYR A 251 -18.12 -28.42 -21.06
CA TYR A 251 -19.51 -28.42 -21.50
C TYR A 251 -20.20 -29.74 -21.18
N ALA A 252 -21.30 -29.67 -20.44
CA ALA A 252 -22.15 -30.81 -20.10
C ALA A 252 -23.40 -30.84 -20.99
N SER A 253 -23.49 -31.85 -21.85
CA SER A 253 -24.64 -32.13 -22.71
C SER A 253 -25.63 -33.08 -22.01
N ASN A 254 -26.81 -33.29 -22.62
CA ASN A 254 -27.85 -34.11 -22.00
C ASN A 254 -27.46 -35.58 -21.93
N THR A 255 -27.86 -36.29 -20.88
CA THR A 255 -27.60 -37.73 -20.69
C THR A 255 -28.27 -38.65 -21.73
N THR A 256 -29.14 -38.10 -22.57
CA THR A 256 -29.83 -38.77 -23.66
C THR A 256 -29.99 -37.78 -24.81
N SER A 257 -29.78 -38.24 -26.04
CA SER A 257 -30.02 -37.45 -27.26
C SER A 257 -30.86 -38.22 -28.28
N SER A 258 -31.58 -37.48 -29.12
CA SER A 258 -32.22 -38.00 -30.33
C SER A 258 -31.49 -37.58 -31.61
N GLN A 259 -30.32 -36.93 -31.49
CA GLN A 259 -29.49 -36.48 -32.59
C GLN A 259 -28.18 -37.26 -32.61
N GLU A 260 -27.88 -37.86 -33.77
CA GLU A 260 -26.63 -38.59 -34.00
C GLU A 260 -25.40 -37.68 -33.93
N ASN A 261 -25.55 -36.45 -34.43
CA ASN A 261 -24.51 -35.42 -34.45
C ASN A 261 -25.09 -34.17 -33.79
N GLU A 262 -24.47 -33.73 -32.70
CA GLU A 262 -24.80 -32.46 -32.05
C GLU A 262 -23.71 -31.43 -32.33
N LEU A 263 -24.14 -30.21 -32.63
CA LEU A 263 -23.28 -29.14 -33.09
C LEU A 263 -23.15 -28.09 -32.00
N PHE A 264 -22.10 -28.20 -31.18
CA PHE A 264 -21.76 -27.29 -30.10
C PHE A 264 -20.74 -26.23 -30.52
N CYS A 265 -20.81 -25.75 -31.76
CA CYS A 265 -19.87 -24.74 -32.32
C CYS A 265 -19.82 -23.41 -31.55
N THR A 266 -20.76 -23.16 -30.64
CA THR A 266 -20.76 -22.02 -29.70
C THR A 266 -19.81 -22.21 -28.51
N GLN A 267 -19.39 -23.44 -28.24
CA GLN A 267 -18.42 -23.81 -27.22
C GLN A 267 -17.03 -23.76 -27.85
N VAL A 268 -16.21 -22.83 -27.35
CA VAL A 268 -14.91 -22.48 -27.96
C VAL A 268 -13.77 -22.82 -27.01
N GLY A 269 -12.81 -23.61 -27.48
CA GLY A 269 -11.53 -23.87 -26.80
C GLY A 269 -10.37 -23.11 -27.46
N THR A 270 -9.26 -22.95 -26.76
CA THR A 270 -8.03 -22.32 -27.29
C THR A 270 -6.83 -23.23 -27.07
N VAL A 271 -6.09 -23.47 -28.15
CA VAL A 271 -4.90 -24.32 -28.19
C VAL A 271 -3.72 -23.57 -28.79
N VAL A 272 -2.50 -23.96 -28.44
CA VAL A 272 -1.26 -23.34 -28.92
C VAL A 272 -0.62 -24.25 -29.97
N GLN A 273 -0.26 -23.70 -31.12
CA GLN A 273 0.41 -24.42 -32.20
C GLN A 273 1.70 -25.08 -31.68
N GLY A 274 1.86 -26.38 -31.90
CA GLY A 274 3.03 -27.13 -31.44
C GLY A 274 3.03 -27.50 -29.95
N SER A 275 1.95 -27.24 -29.19
CA SER A 275 1.87 -27.71 -27.80
C SER A 275 1.64 -29.22 -27.72
N ASP A 276 2.36 -29.87 -26.81
CA ASP A 276 2.23 -31.29 -26.52
C ASP A 276 1.49 -31.51 -25.19
N ASN A 277 0.93 -32.71 -24.99
CA ASN A 277 0.27 -33.16 -23.74
C ASN A 277 -0.93 -32.30 -23.29
N ASN A 278 -1.77 -31.84 -24.23
CA ASN A 278 -3.00 -31.15 -23.86
C ASN A 278 -4.05 -32.19 -23.42
N GLU A 279 -4.30 -32.29 -22.12
CA GLU A 279 -5.26 -33.25 -21.55
C GLU A 279 -6.69 -32.92 -21.98
N ILE A 280 -7.43 -33.96 -22.37
CA ILE A 280 -8.86 -33.95 -22.66
C ILE A 280 -9.55 -35.00 -21.80
N THR A 281 -10.69 -34.67 -21.21
CA THR A 281 -11.55 -35.62 -20.50
C THR A 281 -12.97 -35.61 -21.07
N ILE A 282 -13.55 -36.80 -21.23
CA ILE A 282 -14.86 -37.00 -21.87
C ILE A 282 -15.69 -37.96 -21.04
N LYS A 283 -16.99 -37.67 -20.90
CA LYS A 283 -17.99 -38.57 -20.30
C LYS A 283 -19.06 -38.96 -21.30
N GLY A 284 -19.63 -40.14 -21.07
CA GLY A 284 -20.82 -40.60 -21.77
C GLY A 284 -21.44 -41.79 -21.04
N ASN A 285 -22.74 -41.98 -21.25
CA ASN A 285 -23.46 -43.10 -20.68
C ASN A 285 -23.16 -44.38 -21.47
N THR A 286 -22.72 -45.43 -20.80
CA THR A 286 -22.35 -46.72 -21.43
C THR A 286 -23.53 -47.70 -21.48
N ASN A 287 -24.70 -47.31 -20.99
CA ASN A 287 -25.95 -48.06 -21.02
C ASN A 287 -25.84 -49.46 -20.40
N GLY A 288 -25.13 -49.54 -19.28
CA GLY A 288 -24.82 -50.78 -18.56
C GLY A 288 -23.32 -51.06 -18.51
N ASN A 289 -22.95 -52.30 -18.17
CA ASN A 289 -21.56 -52.73 -18.05
C ASN A 289 -20.97 -53.08 -19.42
N TYR A 290 -20.83 -52.06 -20.27
CA TYR A 290 -20.23 -52.14 -21.61
C TYR A 290 -19.10 -51.13 -21.73
N LYS A 291 -18.08 -51.46 -22.50
CA LYS A 291 -17.01 -50.52 -22.84
C LYS A 291 -17.45 -49.56 -23.94
N ASN A 292 -17.11 -48.29 -23.80
CA ASN A 292 -17.23 -47.29 -24.85
C ASN A 292 -15.87 -46.64 -25.10
N TYR A 293 -15.65 -46.24 -26.35
CA TYR A 293 -14.40 -45.66 -26.83
C TYR A 293 -14.66 -44.24 -27.32
N TYR A 294 -13.66 -43.36 -27.17
CA TYR A 294 -13.74 -41.96 -27.56
C TYR A 294 -12.59 -41.58 -28.48
N VAL A 295 -12.92 -40.91 -29.58
CA VAL A 295 -11.95 -40.39 -30.56
C VAL A 295 -12.23 -38.92 -30.80
N ALA A 296 -11.18 -38.10 -30.84
CA ALA A 296 -11.25 -36.72 -31.31
C ALA A 296 -10.68 -36.60 -32.74
N TYR A 297 -11.40 -35.92 -33.62
CA TYR A 297 -10.96 -35.51 -34.95
C TYR A 297 -10.82 -33.98 -34.99
N ILE A 298 -9.69 -33.44 -35.44
CA ILE A 298 -9.44 -31.98 -35.48
C ILE A 298 -8.85 -31.58 -36.82
N ASP A 299 -9.50 -30.66 -37.54
CA ASP A 299 -9.08 -30.15 -38.86
C ASP A 299 -7.90 -29.16 -38.72
N TRP A 300 -6.69 -29.65 -38.52
CA TRP A 300 -5.55 -28.79 -38.20
C TRP A 300 -5.11 -27.91 -39.37
N ASN A 301 -5.40 -28.32 -40.60
CA ASN A 301 -5.00 -27.59 -41.80
C ASN A 301 -6.09 -26.60 -42.27
N GLN A 302 -7.29 -26.68 -41.69
CA GLN A 302 -8.49 -25.89 -41.97
C GLN A 302 -8.98 -26.03 -43.42
N ASP A 303 -8.97 -27.24 -43.98
CA ASP A 303 -9.41 -27.52 -45.36
C ASP A 303 -10.86 -27.99 -45.47
N GLY A 304 -11.53 -28.19 -44.33
CA GLY A 304 -12.94 -28.55 -44.26
C GLY A 304 -13.21 -30.06 -44.26
N ASP A 305 -12.18 -30.90 -44.07
CA ASP A 305 -12.35 -32.33 -43.81
C ASP A 305 -11.50 -32.85 -42.64
N PHE A 306 -11.53 -34.16 -42.38
CA PHE A 306 -10.84 -34.83 -41.26
C PHE A 306 -9.98 -36.01 -41.74
N ASN A 307 -9.52 -35.97 -42.99
CA ASN A 307 -8.89 -37.12 -43.64
C ASN A 307 -7.38 -37.19 -43.43
N ASP A 308 -6.77 -36.20 -42.78
CA ASP A 308 -5.32 -36.18 -42.62
C ASP A 308 -4.82 -37.05 -41.46
N SER A 309 -3.61 -37.58 -41.64
CA SER A 309 -3.02 -38.54 -40.71
C SER A 309 -2.75 -38.01 -39.29
N ASN A 310 -2.73 -36.68 -39.10
CA ASN A 310 -2.48 -36.00 -37.83
C ASN A 310 -3.76 -35.45 -37.17
N GLU A 311 -4.94 -35.81 -37.67
CA GLU A 311 -6.21 -35.24 -37.22
C GLU A 311 -6.98 -36.14 -36.27
N LYS A 312 -6.61 -37.42 -36.16
CA LYS A 312 -7.26 -38.42 -35.31
C LYS A 312 -6.50 -38.66 -34.01
N TYR A 313 -7.21 -38.60 -32.88
CA TYR A 313 -6.69 -38.87 -31.54
C TYR A 313 -7.58 -39.88 -30.81
N ASP A 314 -7.03 -41.05 -30.49
CA ASP A 314 -7.71 -42.04 -29.65
C ASP A 314 -7.59 -41.59 -28.19
N ILE A 315 -8.69 -41.08 -27.62
CA ILE A 315 -8.66 -40.41 -26.31
C ILE A 315 -8.59 -41.45 -25.20
N GLY A 316 -9.56 -42.35 -25.13
CA GLY A 316 -9.65 -43.32 -24.05
C GLY A 316 -10.92 -44.16 -24.11
N GLU A 317 -11.12 -44.99 -23.10
CA GLU A 317 -12.31 -45.81 -22.91
C GLU A 317 -12.90 -45.60 -21.52
N ASN A 318 -14.21 -45.83 -21.37
CA ASN A 318 -14.87 -45.96 -20.08
C ASN A 318 -15.82 -47.16 -20.07
N GLU A 319 -16.15 -47.67 -18.88
CA GLU A 319 -17.03 -48.84 -18.70
C GLU A 319 -17.98 -48.58 -17.53
N ASN A 320 -19.22 -49.08 -17.64
CA ASN A 320 -20.21 -49.04 -16.56
C ASN A 320 -20.49 -47.62 -16.01
N SER A 321 -20.54 -46.64 -16.90
CA SER A 321 -20.78 -45.23 -16.61
C SER A 321 -22.23 -44.84 -16.90
N THR A 322 -22.80 -44.06 -15.99
CA THR A 322 -24.11 -43.39 -16.14
C THR A 322 -24.02 -42.08 -16.92
N GLY A 323 -22.81 -41.62 -17.24
CA GLY A 323 -22.52 -40.35 -17.93
C GLY A 323 -22.51 -39.12 -17.02
N ILE A 324 -22.90 -39.25 -15.75
CA ILE A 324 -22.89 -38.16 -14.75
C ILE A 324 -22.15 -38.55 -13.46
N ASP A 325 -21.59 -39.75 -13.40
CA ASP A 325 -20.74 -40.22 -12.31
C ASP A 325 -19.29 -39.75 -12.47
N SER A 326 -18.40 -40.29 -11.66
CA SER A 326 -16.97 -39.96 -11.67
C SER A 326 -16.20 -40.58 -12.84
N GLU A 327 -16.79 -41.55 -13.53
CA GLU A 327 -16.13 -42.28 -14.61
C GLU A 327 -16.00 -41.39 -15.86
N ASN A 328 -14.81 -41.38 -16.45
CA ASN A 328 -14.50 -40.60 -17.65
C ASN A 328 -13.40 -41.31 -18.46
N ALA A 329 -13.37 -41.03 -19.76
CA ALA A 329 -12.22 -41.32 -20.60
C ALA A 329 -11.31 -40.09 -20.63
N SER A 330 -10.00 -40.30 -20.53
CA SER A 330 -9.00 -39.23 -20.58
C SER A 330 -7.89 -39.59 -21.55
N GLY A 331 -7.37 -38.57 -22.24
CA GLY A 331 -6.30 -38.71 -23.22
C GLY A 331 -5.58 -37.38 -23.44
N ASN A 332 -4.59 -37.39 -24.34
CA ASN A 332 -3.82 -36.21 -24.68
C ASN A 332 -3.92 -35.92 -26.18
N ILE A 333 -4.09 -34.63 -26.51
CA ILE A 333 -4.04 -34.13 -27.88
C ILE A 333 -2.75 -33.33 -28.04
N ASN A 334 -1.93 -33.69 -29.02
CA ASN A 334 -0.75 -32.91 -29.40
C ASN A 334 -1.14 -32.02 -30.57
N VAL A 335 -0.94 -30.71 -30.44
CA VAL A 335 -1.25 -29.74 -31.49
C VAL A 335 -0.10 -29.72 -32.48
N PRO A 336 -0.30 -30.02 -33.78
CA PRO A 336 0.77 -30.00 -34.75
C PRO A 336 1.45 -28.63 -34.83
N SER A 337 2.78 -28.61 -34.97
CA SER A 337 3.55 -27.37 -35.22
C SER A 337 3.23 -26.71 -36.56
N ILE A 338 2.53 -27.44 -37.44
CA ILE A 338 2.02 -26.95 -38.73
C ILE A 338 0.54 -26.58 -38.69
N ALA A 339 -0.13 -26.70 -37.53
CA ALA A 339 -1.54 -26.37 -37.39
C ALA A 339 -1.77 -24.91 -37.76
N LYS A 340 -2.75 -24.63 -38.61
CA LYS A 340 -2.97 -23.28 -39.12
C LYS A 340 -3.58 -22.38 -38.05
N LEU A 341 -3.10 -21.15 -37.94
CA LEU A 341 -3.58 -20.18 -36.96
C LEU A 341 -5.02 -19.74 -37.23
N GLY A 342 -5.78 -19.48 -36.17
CA GLY A 342 -7.19 -19.11 -36.21
C GLY A 342 -8.13 -20.26 -35.87
N THR A 343 -9.38 -20.22 -36.34
CA THR A 343 -10.41 -21.17 -35.89
C THR A 343 -10.39 -22.49 -36.67
N THR A 344 -10.60 -23.60 -35.96
CA THR A 344 -10.82 -24.94 -36.53
C THR A 344 -11.94 -25.68 -35.78
N THR A 345 -12.40 -26.82 -36.33
CA THR A 345 -13.41 -27.68 -35.74
C THR A 345 -12.79 -28.92 -35.11
N MET A 346 -13.28 -29.27 -33.94
CA MET A 346 -13.01 -30.53 -33.26
C MET A 346 -14.30 -31.35 -33.20
N ARG A 347 -14.27 -32.59 -33.70
CA ARG A 347 -15.34 -33.57 -33.54
C ARG A 347 -14.96 -34.63 -32.53
N ILE A 348 -15.82 -34.87 -31.55
CA ILE A 348 -15.71 -35.99 -30.62
C ILE A 348 -16.67 -37.09 -31.06
N ILE A 349 -16.19 -38.33 -31.14
CA ILE A 349 -17.00 -39.50 -31.49
C ILE A 349 -16.92 -40.51 -30.34
N LYS A 350 -18.09 -40.88 -29.81
CA LYS A 350 -18.28 -42.02 -28.90
C LYS A 350 -18.77 -43.22 -29.68
N THR A 351 -18.19 -44.39 -29.43
CA THR A 351 -18.58 -45.68 -30.03
C THR A 351 -18.65 -46.80 -28.98
N GLY A 352 -19.51 -47.80 -29.23
CA GLY A 352 -19.68 -48.96 -28.35
C GLY A 352 -18.63 -50.07 -28.55
N GLU A 353 -18.73 -51.12 -27.72
CA GLU A 353 -17.75 -52.21 -27.66
C GLU A 353 -17.52 -52.97 -28.98
N ASP A 354 -18.55 -53.09 -29.81
CA ASP A 354 -18.52 -53.80 -31.09
C ASP A 354 -17.73 -53.03 -32.17
N ASP A 355 -17.69 -51.69 -32.07
CA ASP A 355 -17.05 -50.81 -33.06
C ASP A 355 -15.60 -50.47 -32.67
N GLY A 356 -15.25 -50.48 -31.38
CA GLY A 356 -13.94 -50.04 -30.90
C GLY A 356 -13.73 -48.53 -31.09
N TYR A 357 -12.49 -48.06 -31.16
CA TYR A 357 -12.19 -46.67 -31.53
C TYR A 357 -12.64 -46.39 -32.97
N ALA A 358 -13.44 -45.33 -33.15
CA ALA A 358 -13.89 -44.85 -34.45
C ALA A 358 -12.73 -44.72 -35.46
N ASN A 359 -12.86 -45.33 -36.64
CA ASN A 359 -11.82 -45.39 -37.69
C ASN A 359 -12.04 -44.44 -38.87
N GLY A 360 -13.02 -43.55 -38.77
CA GLY A 360 -13.24 -42.41 -39.66
C GLY A 360 -14.34 -41.48 -39.14
N ALA A 361 -14.18 -40.17 -39.36
CA ALA A 361 -15.13 -39.16 -38.87
C ALA A 361 -16.49 -39.16 -39.59
N CYS A 362 -16.58 -39.86 -40.73
CA CYS A 362 -17.75 -39.88 -41.62
C CYS A 362 -18.41 -41.28 -41.75
N ASN A 363 -18.00 -42.24 -40.94
CA ASN A 363 -18.43 -43.63 -41.07
C ASN A 363 -19.76 -43.90 -40.33
N GLU A 364 -20.36 -45.05 -40.62
CA GLU A 364 -21.50 -45.59 -39.87
C GLU A 364 -21.00 -46.51 -38.76
N TYR A 365 -21.55 -46.35 -37.55
CA TYR A 365 -21.28 -47.16 -36.37
C TYR A 365 -22.56 -47.76 -35.77
N GLN A 366 -22.44 -48.82 -34.97
CA GLN A 366 -23.60 -49.49 -34.37
C GLN A 366 -24.23 -48.65 -33.26
N LYS A 367 -23.40 -48.12 -32.34
CA LYS A 367 -23.87 -47.40 -31.16
C LYS A 367 -22.96 -46.22 -30.84
N GLY A 368 -23.53 -45.05 -30.57
CA GLY A 368 -22.71 -43.88 -30.23
C GLY A 368 -23.36 -42.53 -30.51
N GLN A 369 -22.53 -41.49 -30.52
CA GLN A 369 -22.89 -40.13 -30.89
C GLN A 369 -21.63 -39.37 -31.32
N ALA A 370 -21.79 -38.34 -32.15
CA ALA A 370 -20.77 -37.35 -32.44
C ALA A 370 -21.17 -35.95 -31.93
N GLU A 371 -20.18 -35.18 -31.46
CA GLU A 371 -20.35 -33.79 -31.03
C GLU A 371 -19.25 -32.88 -31.64
N ASP A 372 -19.64 -31.76 -32.25
CA ASP A 372 -18.70 -30.80 -32.88
C ASP A 372 -18.50 -29.54 -32.02
N TYR A 373 -17.25 -29.12 -31.85
CA TYR A 373 -16.79 -27.98 -31.07
C TYR A 373 -15.87 -27.06 -31.89
N THR A 374 -15.69 -25.82 -31.44
CA THR A 374 -14.77 -24.87 -32.10
C THR A 374 -13.48 -24.74 -31.28
N LEU A 375 -12.32 -24.77 -31.95
CA LEU A 375 -11.02 -24.45 -31.35
C LEU A 375 -10.41 -23.21 -32.01
N VAL A 376 -9.66 -22.43 -31.25
CA VAL A 376 -8.80 -21.34 -31.74
C VAL A 376 -7.34 -21.76 -31.58
N VAL A 377 -6.62 -21.88 -32.69
CA VAL A 377 -5.18 -22.15 -32.73
C VAL A 377 -4.42 -20.83 -32.70
N LYS A 378 -3.59 -20.63 -31.68
CA LYS A 378 -2.70 -19.48 -31.54
C LYS A 378 -1.25 -19.86 -31.84
N GLU A 379 -0.45 -18.89 -32.25
CA GLU A 379 1.00 -19.11 -32.45
C GLU A 379 1.68 -19.36 -31.11
N PHE A 380 2.75 -20.13 -31.16
CA PHE A 380 3.67 -20.27 -30.05
C PHE A 380 4.36 -18.91 -29.82
N ALA A 381 3.97 -18.16 -28.79
CA ALA A 381 4.78 -17.02 -28.33
C ALA A 381 6.19 -17.56 -28.04
N GLU A 382 7.22 -16.98 -28.66
CA GLU A 382 8.60 -17.50 -28.73
C GLU A 382 8.95 -18.39 -27.55
N LYS A 383 9.44 -19.60 -27.85
CA LYS A 383 10.11 -20.52 -26.92
C LYS A 383 10.66 -19.75 -25.73
N GLU A 384 9.93 -19.76 -24.61
CA GLU A 384 10.49 -19.44 -23.30
C GLU A 384 11.85 -20.12 -23.29
N ALA A 385 12.91 -19.34 -23.11
CA ALA A 385 14.25 -19.89 -23.02
C ALA A 385 14.15 -21.11 -22.11
N SER A 386 14.53 -22.29 -22.62
CA SER A 386 14.37 -23.55 -21.88
C SER A 386 14.84 -23.33 -20.44
N CYS A 387 13.98 -23.59 -19.46
CA CYS A 387 14.27 -23.19 -18.09
C CYS A 387 15.64 -23.66 -17.65
N LYS A 388 16.39 -22.75 -17.00
CA LYS A 388 17.66 -23.08 -16.40
C LYS A 388 17.42 -24.03 -15.24
N THR A 389 17.82 -25.28 -15.45
CA THR A 389 17.71 -26.33 -14.45
C THR A 389 18.98 -26.34 -13.62
N TRP A 390 18.83 -26.37 -12.29
CA TRP A 390 19.93 -26.56 -11.36
C TRP A 390 20.46 -28.00 -11.47
N VAL A 391 21.76 -28.15 -11.78
CA VAL A 391 22.42 -29.44 -11.98
C VAL A 391 23.69 -29.62 -11.11
N GLY A 392 23.95 -28.69 -10.19
CA GLY A 392 25.28 -28.41 -9.64
C GLY A 392 26.06 -29.56 -9.00
N ASP A 393 27.42 -29.46 -9.00
CA ASP A 393 28.33 -30.26 -8.14
C ASP A 393 29.80 -29.72 -8.00
N ASN A 394 30.10 -28.42 -8.24
CA ASN A 394 31.50 -27.93 -8.26
C ASN A 394 31.83 -26.67 -7.43
N GLY A 395 30.93 -26.22 -6.55
CA GLY A 395 31.15 -25.01 -5.74
C GLY A 395 29.86 -24.23 -5.52
N ILE A 396 29.75 -23.66 -4.33
CA ILE A 396 28.55 -23.12 -3.67
C ILE A 396 28.16 -21.74 -4.19
N GLY A 397 27.46 -21.66 -5.32
CA GLY A 397 26.83 -20.39 -5.71
C GLY A 397 25.88 -20.47 -6.88
N TRP A 398 24.71 -19.85 -6.73
CA TRP A 398 23.79 -19.46 -7.82
C TRP A 398 24.52 -18.75 -8.98
N PHE A 399 25.57 -17.99 -8.67
CA PHE A 399 26.38 -17.24 -9.64
C PHE A 399 27.42 -18.08 -10.41
N VAL A 400 27.48 -19.40 -10.18
CA VAL A 400 28.40 -20.27 -10.92
C VAL A 400 27.71 -20.76 -12.19
N SER A 401 28.10 -20.22 -13.35
CA SER A 401 27.48 -20.55 -14.65
C SER A 401 27.41 -22.05 -14.97
N SER A 402 28.35 -22.87 -14.49
CA SER A 402 28.39 -24.32 -14.70
C SER A 402 27.45 -25.13 -13.80
N ASN A 403 26.76 -24.50 -12.85
CA ASN A 403 25.75 -25.16 -12.02
C ASN A 403 24.35 -25.17 -12.67
N TRP A 404 24.21 -24.58 -13.85
CA TRP A 404 22.96 -24.45 -14.59
C TRP A 404 23.02 -25.19 -15.92
N GLU A 405 21.90 -25.76 -16.34
CA GLU A 405 21.70 -26.30 -17.68
C GLU A 405 20.41 -25.71 -18.29
N PRO A 406 20.47 -25.01 -19.43
CA PRO A 406 21.67 -24.69 -20.22
C PRO A 406 22.63 -23.77 -19.47
N LYS A 407 23.94 -24.02 -19.63
CA LYS A 407 25.03 -23.30 -18.97
C LYS A 407 24.87 -21.78 -19.02
N GLY A 408 24.91 -21.14 -17.86
CA GLY A 408 24.82 -19.68 -17.70
C GLY A 408 24.01 -19.33 -16.45
N ILE A 409 24.38 -18.24 -15.78
CA ILE A 409 23.67 -17.74 -14.59
C ILE A 409 22.26 -17.28 -15.00
N PRO A 410 21.21 -17.59 -14.22
CA PRO A 410 19.87 -17.06 -14.43
C PRO A 410 19.82 -15.53 -14.42
N THR A 411 19.01 -14.99 -15.31
CA THR A 411 18.68 -13.58 -15.48
C THR A 411 17.18 -13.37 -15.20
N ALA A 412 16.73 -12.12 -15.16
CA ALA A 412 15.32 -11.79 -14.95
C ALA A 412 14.36 -12.33 -16.04
N ASN A 413 14.89 -12.82 -17.16
CA ASN A 413 14.10 -13.43 -18.25
C ASN A 413 14.13 -14.96 -18.24
N ASP A 414 14.95 -15.59 -17.39
CA ASP A 414 15.08 -17.04 -17.35
C ASP A 414 14.07 -17.65 -16.36
N CYS A 415 13.27 -18.62 -16.79
CA CYS A 415 12.61 -19.52 -15.85
C CYS A 415 13.66 -20.48 -15.25
N VAL A 416 13.50 -20.81 -13.97
CA VAL A 416 14.45 -21.60 -13.18
C VAL A 416 13.76 -22.84 -12.62
N ILE A 417 14.40 -24.00 -12.74
CA ILE A 417 13.95 -25.26 -12.12
C ILE A 417 15.00 -25.74 -11.12
N ILE A 418 14.62 -25.91 -9.86
CA ILE A 418 15.45 -26.51 -8.82
C ILE A 418 14.88 -27.90 -8.54
N ASN A 419 15.56 -28.94 -9.02
CA ASN A 419 15.18 -30.33 -8.77
C ASN A 419 16.45 -31.14 -8.44
N THR A 420 16.82 -31.14 -7.16
CA THR A 420 17.98 -31.90 -6.70
C THR A 420 17.64 -33.38 -6.56
N LEU A 421 18.42 -34.21 -7.26
CA LEU A 421 18.41 -35.65 -7.09
C LEU A 421 19.39 -36.04 -5.97
N ASN A 422 19.20 -37.20 -5.36
CA ASN A 422 20.10 -37.77 -4.35
C ASN A 422 21.58 -37.69 -4.80
N GLY A 423 22.35 -36.78 -4.20
CA GLY A 423 23.78 -36.60 -4.45
C GLY A 423 24.22 -35.16 -4.78
N ASN A 424 23.34 -34.30 -5.31
CA ASN A 424 23.68 -32.92 -5.66
C ASN A 424 23.47 -31.96 -4.48
N SER A 425 24.27 -30.89 -4.40
CA SER A 425 24.07 -29.83 -3.41
C SER A 425 22.94 -28.89 -3.81
N ASN A 426 22.13 -28.47 -2.84
CA ASN A 426 21.09 -27.46 -3.03
C ASN A 426 21.66 -26.08 -3.41
N PRO A 427 20.94 -25.29 -4.22
CA PRO A 427 21.35 -23.93 -4.56
C PRO A 427 21.40 -23.05 -3.30
N LYS A 428 22.50 -22.29 -3.19
CA LYS A 428 22.68 -21.24 -2.19
C LYS A 428 23.02 -19.94 -2.88
N ILE A 429 22.32 -18.87 -2.51
CA ILE A 429 22.60 -17.50 -2.92
C ILE A 429 23.32 -16.80 -1.77
N LYS A 430 24.44 -16.15 -2.07
CA LYS A 430 25.26 -15.42 -1.11
C LYS A 430 25.59 -14.04 -1.65
N GLY A 431 25.44 -13.00 -0.84
CA GLY A 431 25.70 -11.61 -1.25
C GLY A 431 27.17 -11.29 -1.53
N TYR A 432 28.10 -12.01 -0.88
CA TYR A 432 29.55 -11.85 -1.10
C TYR A 432 30.23 -13.16 -1.53
N GLU A 433 30.66 -13.21 -2.79
CA GLU A 433 31.48 -14.30 -3.33
C GLU A 433 32.98 -13.95 -3.25
N THR A 434 33.81 -14.92 -2.86
CA THR A 434 35.29 -14.77 -2.81
C THR A 434 35.97 -14.52 -4.17
N THR A 435 35.19 -14.51 -5.26
CA THR A 435 35.67 -14.36 -6.65
C THR A 435 35.47 -12.96 -7.25
N GLY A 436 35.04 -11.96 -6.47
CA GLY A 436 35.17 -10.55 -6.86
C GLY A 436 34.03 -9.94 -7.68
N ASN A 437 32.79 -10.41 -7.52
CA ASN A 437 31.59 -9.67 -7.97
C ASN A 437 30.96 -8.99 -6.75
N SER A 438 30.97 -7.66 -6.70
CA SER A 438 30.69 -6.89 -5.47
C SER A 438 29.22 -6.51 -5.26
N ASN A 439 28.29 -6.91 -6.14
CA ASN A 439 26.89 -6.50 -6.07
C ASN A 439 25.92 -7.70 -6.28
N GLY A 440 26.15 -8.84 -5.61
CA GLY A 440 25.57 -10.17 -5.89
C GLY A 440 24.04 -10.35 -5.76
N ILE A 441 23.26 -9.65 -6.58
CA ILE A 441 21.81 -9.84 -6.76
C ILE A 441 21.57 -10.97 -7.77
N ALA A 442 20.79 -11.97 -7.37
CA ALA A 442 20.31 -13.04 -8.21
C ALA A 442 18.99 -12.64 -8.87
N TYR A 443 18.75 -13.12 -10.09
CA TYR A 443 17.53 -12.85 -10.84
C TYR A 443 16.92 -14.13 -11.38
N ALA A 444 15.60 -14.16 -11.50
CA ALA A 444 14.86 -15.15 -12.27
C ALA A 444 13.55 -14.51 -12.79
N LYS A 445 13.01 -15.03 -13.88
CA LYS A 445 11.63 -14.73 -14.30
C LYS A 445 10.64 -15.46 -13.39
N SER A 446 10.85 -16.76 -13.24
CA SER A 446 10.09 -17.65 -12.36
C SER A 446 10.97 -18.75 -11.79
N ILE A 447 10.59 -19.31 -10.64
CA ILE A 447 11.30 -20.43 -10.01
C ILE A 447 10.31 -21.54 -9.67
N THR A 448 10.62 -22.78 -10.10
CA THR A 448 9.91 -23.98 -9.66
C THR A 448 10.86 -24.87 -8.87
N ILE A 449 10.52 -25.17 -7.61
CA ILE A 449 11.30 -26.03 -6.72
C ILE A 449 10.57 -27.36 -6.58
N LEU A 450 11.24 -28.45 -6.97
CA LEU A 450 10.68 -29.80 -7.07
C LEU A 450 11.46 -30.82 -6.23
N GLY A 451 10.72 -31.72 -5.59
CA GLY A 451 11.24 -32.97 -5.02
C GLY A 451 11.67 -32.85 -3.55
N ASP A 452 11.48 -33.94 -2.80
CA ASP A 452 11.57 -33.97 -1.32
C ASP A 452 12.94 -33.57 -0.72
N TYR A 453 13.99 -33.49 -1.53
CA TYR A 453 15.36 -33.15 -1.08
C TYR A 453 15.85 -31.78 -1.55
N SER A 454 15.05 -31.09 -2.38
CA SER A 454 15.39 -29.76 -2.87
C SER A 454 15.18 -28.71 -1.79
N GLN A 455 15.96 -27.63 -1.85
CA GLN A 455 15.72 -26.43 -1.04
C GLN A 455 16.32 -25.22 -1.75
N LEU A 456 15.81 -24.02 -1.44
CA LEU A 456 16.44 -22.76 -1.80
C LEU A 456 16.90 -22.05 -0.53
N THR A 457 18.15 -21.58 -0.51
CA THR A 457 18.68 -20.82 0.64
C THR A 457 19.32 -19.51 0.18
N LEU A 458 18.86 -18.41 0.76
CA LEU A 458 19.48 -17.09 0.69
C LEU A 458 20.18 -16.82 2.02
N SER A 459 21.43 -16.36 1.97
CA SER A 459 22.25 -16.10 3.17
C SER A 459 23.28 -15.01 2.90
N VAL A 460 23.86 -14.45 3.96
CA VAL A 460 24.92 -13.43 3.92
C VAL A 460 24.54 -12.25 3.02
N GLN A 461 23.47 -11.52 3.38
CA GLN A 461 22.97 -10.35 2.65
C GLN A 461 22.74 -10.61 1.15
N ALA A 462 22.26 -11.82 0.82
CA ALA A 462 21.91 -12.16 -0.55
C ALA A 462 20.62 -11.45 -0.96
N GLU A 463 20.52 -11.06 -2.21
CA GLU A 463 19.28 -10.58 -2.79
C GLU A 463 18.88 -11.46 -3.96
N LEU A 464 17.60 -11.85 -4.04
CA LEU A 464 17.01 -12.53 -5.19
C LEU A 464 15.76 -11.76 -5.62
N GLN A 465 15.72 -11.37 -6.89
CA GLN A 465 14.56 -10.75 -7.51
C GLN A 465 13.89 -11.73 -8.48
N VAL A 466 12.59 -11.96 -8.31
CA VAL A 466 11.79 -12.82 -9.20
C VAL A 466 10.60 -12.03 -9.73
N THR A 467 10.46 -11.95 -11.05
CA THR A 467 9.49 -11.04 -11.68
C THR A 467 8.07 -11.61 -11.78
N GLU A 468 7.89 -12.93 -11.82
CA GLU A 468 6.57 -13.56 -11.99
C GLU A 468 6.16 -14.43 -10.80
N PHE A 469 6.80 -15.58 -10.59
CA PHE A 469 6.33 -16.50 -9.57
C PHE A 469 7.40 -17.42 -9.00
N ILE A 470 7.15 -17.89 -7.79
CA ILE A 470 7.84 -19.03 -7.18
C ILE A 470 6.77 -20.06 -6.83
N SER A 471 6.92 -21.28 -7.37
CA SER A 471 6.12 -22.44 -6.96
C SER A 471 7.05 -23.44 -6.28
N SER A 472 6.73 -23.81 -5.04
CA SER A 472 7.59 -24.68 -4.24
C SER A 472 6.85 -25.84 -3.61
N ASN A 473 7.40 -27.04 -3.76
CA ASN A 473 7.06 -28.20 -2.93
C ASN A 473 8.19 -28.59 -1.98
N SER A 474 9.16 -27.71 -1.79
CA SER A 474 10.30 -27.94 -0.90
C SER A 474 10.67 -26.69 -0.09
N PRO A 475 11.51 -26.80 0.96
CA PRO A 475 11.76 -25.68 1.85
C PRO A 475 12.47 -24.48 1.23
N ILE A 476 12.10 -23.27 1.66
CA ILE A 476 12.77 -22.00 1.33
C ILE A 476 13.30 -21.37 2.62
N TYR A 477 14.57 -20.98 2.62
CA TYR A 477 15.23 -20.32 3.76
C TYR A 477 15.77 -18.95 3.34
N ILE A 478 15.39 -17.91 4.05
CA ILE A 478 15.87 -16.54 3.87
C ILE A 478 16.50 -16.10 5.19
N THR A 479 17.82 -15.94 5.20
CA THR A 479 18.63 -15.83 6.42
C THR A 479 19.70 -14.74 6.30
N ASP A 480 20.34 -14.37 7.41
CA ASP A 480 21.50 -13.47 7.47
C ASP A 480 21.29 -12.12 6.75
N GLY A 481 20.17 -11.45 6.98
CA GLY A 481 19.84 -10.15 6.37
C GLY A 481 19.64 -10.21 4.86
N SER A 482 19.18 -11.35 4.33
CA SER A 482 18.94 -11.53 2.90
C SER A 482 17.53 -11.10 2.51
N SER A 483 17.33 -10.81 1.22
CA SER A 483 16.05 -10.34 0.67
C SER A 483 15.61 -11.18 -0.52
N LEU A 484 14.35 -11.63 -0.50
CA LEU A 484 13.66 -12.18 -1.65
C LEU A 484 12.54 -11.22 -2.06
N ILE A 485 12.60 -10.71 -3.28
CA ILE A 485 11.74 -9.62 -3.75
C ILE A 485 10.98 -10.06 -5.00
N MET A 486 9.66 -9.91 -4.96
CA MET A 486 8.71 -10.22 -6.03
C MET A 486 7.61 -9.16 -6.08
N GLU A 487 7.94 -7.94 -6.51
CA GLU A 487 7.03 -6.78 -6.43
C GLU A 487 5.68 -7.04 -7.12
N ASP A 488 5.70 -7.64 -8.32
CA ASP A 488 4.48 -7.99 -9.06
C ASP A 488 4.13 -9.49 -9.03
N GLY A 489 4.94 -10.29 -8.34
CA GLY A 489 4.91 -11.74 -8.43
C GLY A 489 4.23 -12.44 -7.26
N TYR A 490 3.93 -13.73 -7.43
CA TYR A 490 3.33 -14.56 -6.38
C TYR A 490 4.21 -15.71 -5.93
N LEU A 491 4.17 -16.02 -4.63
CA LEU A 491 4.79 -17.21 -4.05
C LEU A 491 3.69 -18.19 -3.64
N GLU A 492 3.72 -19.38 -4.24
CA GLU A 492 2.88 -20.51 -3.86
C GLU A 492 3.76 -21.64 -3.30
N SER A 493 3.55 -22.02 -2.04
CA SER A 493 4.31 -23.09 -1.39
C SER A 493 3.40 -24.16 -0.78
N SER A 494 3.73 -25.41 -1.04
CA SER A 494 3.16 -26.57 -0.33
C SER A 494 4.10 -27.13 0.74
N ALA A 495 5.22 -26.43 0.99
CA ALA A 495 6.27 -26.82 1.93
C ALA A 495 6.64 -25.70 2.92
N ASN A 496 7.45 -26.07 3.91
CA ASN A 496 7.86 -25.18 4.99
C ASN A 496 8.75 -24.04 4.50
N GLY A 497 8.79 -22.94 5.23
CA GLY A 497 9.70 -21.83 4.97
C GLY A 497 10.20 -21.17 6.25
N THR A 498 11.32 -20.48 6.15
CA THR A 498 11.86 -19.71 7.28
C THR A 498 12.43 -18.38 6.80
N ILE A 499 12.10 -17.32 7.53
CA ILE A 499 12.67 -15.98 7.38
C ILE A 499 13.26 -15.58 8.74
N GLU A 500 14.58 -15.44 8.83
CA GLU A 500 15.27 -15.18 10.10
C GLU A 500 16.47 -14.25 9.94
N ASP A 501 17.06 -13.82 11.06
CA ASP A 501 18.26 -12.97 11.10
C ASP A 501 18.09 -11.64 10.33
N ASN A 502 16.97 -10.94 10.56
CA ASN A 502 16.64 -9.64 9.96
C ASN A 502 16.48 -9.68 8.43
N SER A 503 15.97 -10.80 7.93
CA SER A 503 15.74 -11.00 6.49
C SER A 503 14.38 -10.49 6.02
N LEU A 504 14.20 -10.38 4.70
CA LEU A 504 13.03 -9.81 4.06
C LEU A 504 12.45 -10.74 2.99
N LEU A 505 11.13 -10.89 2.97
CA LEU A 505 10.38 -11.39 1.83
C LEU A 505 9.33 -10.36 1.43
N THR A 506 9.35 -9.92 0.17
CA THR A 506 8.32 -9.07 -0.43
C THR A 506 7.68 -9.79 -1.60
N VAL A 507 6.36 -9.94 -1.60
CA VAL A 507 5.58 -10.56 -2.68
C VAL A 507 4.28 -9.83 -2.93
N LYS A 508 3.72 -9.91 -4.14
CA LYS A 508 2.37 -9.44 -4.40
C LYS A 508 1.32 -10.34 -3.75
N ASN A 509 1.45 -11.65 -3.95
CA ASN A 509 0.55 -12.66 -3.39
C ASN A 509 1.35 -13.79 -2.73
N PHE A 510 0.91 -14.23 -1.56
CA PHE A 510 1.52 -15.33 -0.82
C PHE A 510 0.47 -16.42 -0.52
N SER A 511 0.78 -17.66 -0.90
CA SER A 511 -0.13 -18.79 -0.74
C SER A 511 0.57 -20.01 -0.13
N LEU A 512 0.03 -20.53 0.97
CA LEU A 512 0.31 -21.89 1.44
C LEU A 512 -0.79 -22.83 1.00
N THR A 513 -0.45 -23.85 0.22
CA THR A 513 -1.42 -24.77 -0.43
C THR A 513 -1.48 -26.16 0.20
N SER A 514 -0.88 -26.33 1.37
CA SER A 514 -0.82 -27.60 2.10
C SER A 514 -1.03 -27.38 3.59
N THR A 515 -1.92 -28.18 4.20
CA THR A 515 -2.19 -28.14 5.65
C THR A 515 -1.01 -28.59 6.52
N ASN A 516 0.04 -29.16 5.91
CA ASN A 516 1.26 -29.56 6.60
C ASN A 516 2.41 -28.58 6.40
N ALA A 517 2.23 -27.53 5.59
CA ALA A 517 3.23 -26.50 5.39
C ALA A 517 3.21 -25.52 6.57
N SER A 518 4.40 -25.14 7.05
CA SER A 518 4.56 -24.14 8.10
C SER A 518 5.66 -23.15 7.78
N TRP A 519 5.37 -21.86 7.94
CA TRP A 519 6.33 -20.77 7.73
C TRP A 519 6.60 -20.03 9.03
N ASP A 520 7.88 -19.98 9.42
CA ASP A 520 8.34 -19.30 10.63
C ASP A 520 9.09 -18.03 10.26
N ILE A 521 8.63 -16.89 10.80
CA ILE A 521 9.29 -15.60 10.67
C ILE A 521 9.83 -15.23 12.06
N ASN A 522 11.15 -15.06 12.16
CA ASN A 522 11.88 -14.90 13.40
C ASN A 522 12.67 -13.59 13.46
N ASP A 523 13.17 -13.26 14.66
CA ASP A 523 13.99 -12.08 14.93
C ASP A 523 13.31 -10.79 14.49
N THR A 524 14.00 -9.87 13.80
CA THR A 524 13.39 -8.66 13.24
C THR A 524 13.03 -8.82 11.75
N SER A 525 12.84 -10.07 11.29
CA SER A 525 12.57 -10.36 9.89
C SER A 525 11.15 -9.97 9.49
N VAL A 526 10.97 -9.65 8.21
CA VAL A 526 9.73 -9.05 7.71
C VAL A 526 9.20 -9.81 6.49
N LEU A 527 7.89 -10.08 6.53
CA LEU A 527 7.10 -10.56 5.40
C LEU A 527 6.19 -9.42 4.93
N ILE A 528 6.37 -8.95 3.70
CA ILE A 528 5.55 -7.95 3.05
C ILE A 528 4.72 -8.62 1.95
N ILE A 529 3.40 -8.45 2.01
CA ILE A 529 2.46 -8.98 1.03
C ILE A 529 1.61 -7.83 0.51
N ASP A 530 1.66 -7.54 -0.79
CA ASP A 530 0.91 -6.41 -1.33
C ASP A 530 -0.60 -6.67 -1.33
N GLU A 531 -1.03 -7.73 -2.02
CA GLU A 531 -2.43 -8.07 -2.23
C GLU A 531 -2.90 -9.18 -1.28
N THR A 532 -2.73 -10.45 -1.67
CA THR A 532 -3.45 -11.57 -1.05
C THR A 532 -2.52 -12.44 -0.20
N LEU A 533 -2.94 -12.69 1.05
CA LEU A 533 -2.45 -13.80 1.87
C LEU A 533 -3.48 -14.94 1.86
N SER A 534 -3.07 -16.12 1.37
CA SER A 534 -3.89 -17.33 1.40
C SER A 534 -3.21 -18.47 2.18
N LEU A 535 -3.91 -19.06 3.14
CA LEU A 535 -3.34 -20.05 4.06
C LEU A 535 -4.19 -21.31 4.17
N ASP A 536 -3.70 -22.44 3.66
CA ASP A 536 -4.14 -23.77 4.08
C ASP A 536 -3.27 -24.35 5.21
N GLY A 537 -2.00 -23.92 5.29
CA GLY A 537 -1.03 -24.26 6.34
C GLY A 537 -0.89 -23.16 7.39
N ASP A 538 0.20 -23.21 8.16
CA ASP A 538 0.42 -22.31 9.30
C ASP A 538 1.51 -21.27 9.04
N ILE A 539 1.29 -20.04 9.50
CA ILE A 539 2.32 -19.00 9.62
C ILE A 539 2.51 -18.66 11.10
N THR A 540 3.76 -18.58 11.54
CA THR A 540 4.15 -18.14 12.88
C THR A 540 5.11 -16.95 12.80
N LEU A 541 4.75 -15.85 13.43
CA LEU A 541 5.63 -14.71 13.69
C LEU A 541 6.11 -14.77 15.13
N ASN A 542 7.42 -14.74 15.32
CA ASN A 542 8.03 -14.78 16.64
C ASN A 542 8.62 -13.42 17.04
N GLU A 543 8.19 -12.94 18.20
CA GLU A 543 8.70 -11.76 18.91
C GLU A 543 8.66 -10.45 18.11
N ASN A 544 9.74 -10.12 17.41
CA ASN A 544 9.93 -8.85 16.70
C ASN A 544 9.68 -8.99 15.18
N ALA A 545 9.30 -10.19 14.73
CA ALA A 545 8.91 -10.45 13.35
C ALA A 545 7.66 -9.66 12.97
N SER A 546 7.56 -9.28 11.69
CA SER A 546 6.45 -8.46 11.21
C SER A 546 5.82 -9.04 9.93
N LEU A 547 4.49 -8.97 9.86
CA LEU A 547 3.70 -9.09 8.64
C LEU A 547 3.14 -7.71 8.28
N ILE A 548 3.52 -7.22 7.11
CA ILE A 548 3.03 -5.96 6.55
C ILE A 548 2.19 -6.30 5.31
N GLN A 549 1.03 -5.68 5.23
CA GLN A 549 0.17 -5.75 4.06
C GLN A 549 -0.23 -4.35 3.63
N SER A 550 -0.10 -4.04 2.35
CA SER A 550 -0.43 -2.71 1.80
C SER A 550 -1.87 -2.64 1.33
N SER A 551 -2.41 -3.68 0.68
CA SER A 551 -3.81 -3.70 0.26
C SER A 551 -4.80 -3.99 1.40
N GLU A 552 -6.05 -3.58 1.20
CA GLU A 552 -7.18 -3.88 2.08
C GLU A 552 -7.35 -5.40 2.32
N ASP A 553 -8.15 -5.77 3.32
CA ASP A 553 -8.26 -7.17 3.77
C ASP A 553 -8.85 -8.13 2.71
N THR A 554 -7.97 -8.77 1.94
CA THR A 554 -8.25 -9.84 0.97
C THR A 554 -7.88 -11.23 1.50
N ASN A 555 -7.54 -11.36 2.79
CA ASN A 555 -6.96 -12.59 3.34
C ASN A 555 -7.94 -13.78 3.30
N LEU A 556 -7.48 -14.92 2.80
CA LEU A 556 -8.25 -16.16 2.63
C LEU A 556 -7.57 -17.34 3.35
N SER A 557 -8.04 -17.70 4.55
CA SER A 557 -7.34 -18.67 5.39
C SER A 557 -8.23 -19.78 5.94
N SER A 558 -7.83 -21.02 5.67
CA SER A 558 -8.30 -22.24 6.34
C SER A 558 -7.31 -22.78 7.40
N GLY A 559 -6.03 -22.38 7.31
CA GLY A 559 -4.97 -22.66 8.28
C GLY A 559 -4.82 -21.61 9.39
N THR A 560 -3.71 -21.64 10.13
CA THR A 560 -3.51 -20.81 11.34
C THR A 560 -2.45 -19.73 11.15
N PHE A 561 -2.79 -18.49 11.53
CA PHE A 561 -1.84 -17.42 11.74
C PHE A 561 -1.56 -17.25 13.24
N THR A 562 -0.28 -17.24 13.62
CA THR A 562 0.18 -17.10 15.00
C THR A 562 1.14 -15.93 15.14
N MET A 563 0.91 -15.07 16.13
CA MET A 563 1.87 -14.05 16.57
C MET A 563 2.25 -14.30 18.02
N ASN A 564 3.53 -14.61 18.28
CA ASN A 564 4.08 -14.79 19.62
C ASN A 564 4.73 -13.51 20.11
N ARG A 565 4.35 -13.03 21.30
CA ARG A 565 4.91 -11.83 21.93
C ARG A 565 5.21 -12.09 23.40
N THR A 566 6.44 -11.83 23.82
CA THR A 566 6.84 -12.00 25.22
C THR A 566 6.74 -10.69 26.01
N SER A 567 6.04 -10.76 27.15
CA SER A 567 6.11 -9.76 28.22
C SER A 567 7.36 -10.01 29.05
N THR A 568 8.24 -9.02 29.21
CA THR A 568 9.49 -9.09 29.97
C THR A 568 9.40 -8.41 31.35
N THR A 569 8.18 -8.19 31.83
CA THR A 569 7.91 -7.62 33.16
C THR A 569 8.62 -8.38 34.27
N ALA A 570 9.16 -7.64 35.23
CA ALA A 570 10.06 -8.16 36.26
C ALA A 570 9.32 -8.83 37.42
N HIS A 571 8.08 -8.41 37.70
CA HIS A 571 7.30 -8.89 38.84
C HIS A 571 5.93 -9.41 38.43
N ASN A 572 5.39 -10.36 39.18
CA ASN A 572 4.03 -10.87 38.96
C ASN A 572 2.93 -9.85 39.28
N THR A 573 3.29 -8.68 39.81
CA THR A 573 2.44 -7.51 40.02
C THR A 573 2.22 -6.70 38.77
N ASP A 574 3.18 -6.75 37.85
CA ASP A 574 3.29 -5.84 36.73
C ASP A 574 2.24 -6.14 35.67
N TYR A 575 1.78 -5.07 35.03
CA TYR A 575 0.81 -5.14 33.95
C TYR A 575 1.48 -4.86 32.61
N THR A 576 1.08 -5.64 31.62
CA THR A 576 1.44 -5.43 30.22
C THR A 576 0.20 -5.05 29.44
N TYR A 577 0.35 -4.04 28.58
CA TYR A 577 -0.75 -3.43 27.84
C TYR A 577 -0.83 -4.09 26.46
N TRP A 578 -1.93 -4.78 26.21
CA TRP A 578 -2.13 -5.63 25.04
C TRP A 578 -3.34 -5.19 24.20
N SER A 579 -3.18 -5.26 22.89
CA SER A 579 -4.25 -5.40 21.91
C SER A 579 -4.04 -6.69 21.11
N SER A 580 -4.95 -6.98 20.17
CA SER A 580 -4.91 -8.22 19.39
C SER A 580 -4.49 -7.95 17.95
N PRO A 581 -3.41 -8.57 17.45
CA PRO A 581 -3.02 -8.54 16.03
C PRO A 581 -3.86 -9.46 15.14
N VAL A 582 -4.72 -10.29 15.75
CA VAL A 582 -5.61 -11.24 15.06
C VAL A 582 -7.07 -10.98 15.41
N GLN A 583 -8.00 -11.43 14.57
CA GLN A 583 -9.44 -11.27 14.84
C GLN A 583 -9.88 -12.18 15.99
N ASN A 584 -10.96 -11.82 16.69
CA ASN A 584 -11.69 -12.70 17.63
C ASN A 584 -10.87 -13.43 18.70
N PHE A 585 -9.70 -12.91 19.10
CA PHE A 585 -8.85 -13.56 20.09
C PHE A 585 -9.45 -13.47 21.50
N ASN A 586 -9.55 -14.60 22.21
CA ASN A 586 -10.06 -14.61 23.58
C ASN A 586 -8.96 -14.22 24.57
N ILE A 587 -9.21 -13.20 25.38
CA ILE A 587 -8.25 -12.64 26.34
C ILE A 587 -7.76 -13.67 27.38
N ASP A 588 -8.54 -14.72 27.64
CA ASP A 588 -8.16 -15.78 28.59
C ASP A 588 -6.98 -16.62 28.10
N ASN A 589 -6.67 -16.57 26.80
CA ASN A 589 -5.56 -17.29 26.17
C ASN A 589 -4.23 -16.51 26.19
N ILE A 590 -4.21 -15.24 26.64
CA ILE A 590 -2.96 -14.47 26.77
C ILE A 590 -2.05 -15.07 27.83
N SER A 591 -2.61 -15.41 29.00
CA SER A 591 -1.89 -16.02 30.11
C SER A 591 -2.85 -16.63 31.14
N THR A 592 -2.30 -17.44 32.05
CA THR A 592 -3.09 -18.16 33.06
C THR A 592 -3.63 -17.28 34.19
N THR A 593 -3.25 -16.00 34.24
CA THR A 593 -3.67 -15.06 35.29
C THR A 593 -5.15 -14.71 35.19
N SER A 594 -5.89 -14.59 36.28
CA SER A 594 -7.26 -14.05 36.21
C SER A 594 -7.30 -12.51 36.22
N TYR A 595 -6.15 -11.85 36.42
CA TYR A 595 -6.04 -10.40 36.60
C TYR A 595 -5.89 -9.71 35.24
N ARG A 596 -7.03 -9.58 34.56
CA ARG A 596 -7.16 -8.96 33.24
C ARG A 596 -8.24 -7.89 33.29
N TYR A 597 -7.96 -6.73 32.71
CA TYR A 597 -8.85 -5.57 32.83
C TYR A 597 -8.96 -4.80 31.52
N GLU A 598 -10.10 -4.15 31.33
CA GLU A 598 -10.33 -3.12 30.33
C GLU A 598 -10.55 -1.76 31.00
N TRP A 599 -10.23 -0.68 30.30
CA TRP A 599 -10.56 0.67 30.74
C TRP A 599 -11.95 1.08 30.26
N LEU A 600 -12.75 1.69 31.16
CA LEU A 600 -14.09 2.20 30.87
C LEU A 600 -14.14 3.71 31.12
N PRO A 601 -14.21 4.57 30.08
CA PRO A 601 -14.20 6.03 30.24
C PRO A 601 -15.51 6.60 30.79
N THR A 602 -16.66 6.04 30.39
CA THR A 602 -18.00 6.65 30.57
C THR A 602 -18.66 6.37 31.93
N ILE A 603 -17.93 6.51 33.04
CA ILE A 603 -18.52 6.34 34.36
C ILE A 603 -19.13 7.67 34.82
N ASP A 604 -20.45 7.72 34.98
CA ASP A 604 -21.19 8.95 35.32
C ASP A 604 -20.55 9.74 36.47
N ASN A 605 -20.14 10.98 36.20
CA ASN A 605 -19.50 11.92 37.13
C ASN A 605 -18.25 11.36 37.85
N LYS A 606 -17.47 10.52 37.16
CA LYS A 606 -16.21 9.93 37.66
C LYS A 606 -15.19 9.81 36.52
N TYR A 607 -13.96 9.44 36.89
CA TYR A 607 -12.74 9.49 36.08
C TYR A 607 -12.48 8.24 35.23
N GLY A 608 -13.53 7.58 34.74
CA GLY A 608 -13.40 6.21 34.23
C GLY A 608 -13.00 5.20 35.31
N LYS A 609 -12.89 3.91 34.93
CA LYS A 609 -12.47 2.84 35.83
C LYS A 609 -11.89 1.63 35.09
N TRP A 610 -11.01 0.89 35.77
CA TRP A 610 -10.67 -0.46 35.38
C TRP A 610 -11.83 -1.43 35.67
N SER A 611 -12.18 -2.25 34.69
CA SER A 611 -13.19 -3.30 34.80
C SER A 611 -12.56 -4.65 34.51
N LYS A 612 -12.75 -5.60 35.42
CA LYS A 612 -12.21 -6.96 35.26
C LYS A 612 -12.95 -7.67 34.11
N VAL A 613 -12.19 -8.34 33.24
CA VAL A 613 -12.72 -9.09 32.09
C VAL A 613 -12.32 -10.57 32.15
N SER A 614 -13.17 -11.44 31.63
CA SER A 614 -12.91 -12.89 31.51
C SER A 614 -13.77 -13.48 30.40
N ASN A 615 -13.24 -14.47 29.69
CA ASN A 615 -13.86 -15.17 28.58
C ASN A 615 -14.46 -14.19 27.54
N THR A 616 -13.68 -13.16 27.22
CA THR A 616 -14.09 -12.05 26.37
C THR A 616 -13.17 -12.00 25.16
N ASN A 617 -13.76 -11.92 23.97
CA ASN A 617 -12.99 -11.67 22.75
C ASN A 617 -12.51 -10.21 22.77
N MET A 618 -11.21 -10.02 22.53
CA MET A 618 -10.62 -8.69 22.44
C MET A 618 -11.23 -7.95 21.26
N THR A 619 -11.73 -6.75 21.52
CA THR A 619 -12.23 -5.87 20.45
C THR A 619 -11.04 -5.36 19.65
N VAL A 620 -11.13 -5.43 18.32
CA VAL A 620 -10.04 -5.01 17.42
C VAL A 620 -9.69 -3.54 17.68
N GLY A 621 -8.39 -3.26 17.85
CA GLY A 621 -7.85 -1.93 18.16
C GLY A 621 -8.10 -1.41 19.59
N LYS A 622 -8.87 -2.13 20.42
CA LYS A 622 -9.01 -1.83 21.85
C LYS A 622 -7.83 -2.41 22.63
N GLY A 623 -7.39 -1.70 23.67
CA GLY A 623 -6.35 -2.19 24.57
C GLY A 623 -6.92 -2.76 25.88
N TYR A 624 -6.13 -3.65 26.49
CA TYR A 624 -6.41 -4.37 27.73
C TYR A 624 -5.13 -4.47 28.54
N ILE A 625 -5.24 -4.63 29.85
CA ILE A 625 -4.07 -4.83 30.72
C ILE A 625 -4.12 -6.21 31.35
N ILE A 626 -2.99 -6.89 31.34
CA ILE A 626 -2.86 -8.26 31.85
C ILE A 626 -1.68 -8.30 32.80
N ARG A 627 -1.92 -8.81 34.00
CA ARG A 627 -0.91 -8.91 35.05
C ARG A 627 -0.15 -10.21 35.01
N GLY A 628 1.17 -10.15 34.94
CA GLY A 628 2.02 -11.34 34.96
C GLY A 628 3.49 -11.01 34.89
N GLU A 629 4.31 -12.01 35.17
CA GLU A 629 5.76 -11.97 35.07
C GLU A 629 6.18 -12.86 33.91
N ASN A 630 7.09 -12.39 33.07
CA ASN A 630 7.80 -13.18 32.06
C ASN A 630 6.95 -14.28 31.38
N TYR A 631 6.02 -13.87 30.52
CA TYR A 631 5.12 -14.79 29.82
C TYR A 631 4.99 -14.44 28.35
N THR A 632 4.76 -15.46 27.52
CA THR A 632 4.53 -15.30 26.09
C THR A 632 3.04 -15.40 25.77
N ALA A 633 2.49 -14.35 25.18
CA ALA A 633 1.17 -14.35 24.57
C ALA A 633 1.27 -14.92 23.16
N SER A 634 0.47 -15.95 22.85
CA SER A 634 0.39 -16.55 21.51
C SER A 634 -0.96 -16.20 20.90
N PHE A 635 -1.00 -15.13 20.11
CA PHE A 635 -2.20 -14.67 19.42
C PHE A 635 -2.44 -15.54 18.20
N GLN A 636 -3.48 -16.37 18.23
CA GLN A 636 -3.76 -17.37 17.20
C GLN A 636 -5.17 -17.20 16.66
N ASN A 637 -5.29 -17.12 15.33
CA ASN A 637 -6.55 -17.25 14.61
C ASN A 637 -6.26 -17.61 13.14
N ASN A 638 -7.28 -17.96 12.35
CA ASN A 638 -7.13 -18.12 10.90
C ASN A 638 -6.90 -16.79 10.18
N LYS A 639 -7.27 -15.64 10.78
CA LYS A 639 -7.18 -14.34 10.11
C LYS A 639 -6.39 -13.30 10.92
N PRO A 640 -5.21 -12.85 10.44
CA PRO A 640 -4.58 -11.65 10.97
C PRO A 640 -5.42 -10.42 10.64
N ASN A 641 -5.36 -9.40 11.48
CA ASN A 641 -6.02 -8.13 11.20
C ASN A 641 -5.32 -7.41 10.05
N ASN A 642 -6.08 -6.97 9.05
CA ASN A 642 -5.60 -6.20 7.92
C ASN A 642 -6.62 -5.13 7.48
N GLY A 643 -6.18 -4.17 6.65
CA GLY A 643 -7.00 -3.12 6.09
C GLY A 643 -7.31 -2.00 7.08
N THR A 644 -8.21 -1.10 6.67
CA THR A 644 -8.64 0.03 7.51
C THR A 644 -9.45 -0.45 8.72
N ILE A 645 -8.98 -0.15 9.93
CA ILE A 645 -9.61 -0.55 11.20
C ILE A 645 -10.08 0.67 11.96
N ASN A 646 -11.38 0.70 12.24
CA ASN A 646 -12.05 1.77 12.98
C ASN A 646 -12.37 1.31 14.40
N THR A 647 -11.75 1.94 15.39
CA THR A 647 -11.91 1.62 16.82
C THR A 647 -12.72 2.69 17.53
N THR A 648 -13.81 2.29 18.19
CA THR A 648 -14.64 3.24 18.95
C THR A 648 -13.93 3.74 20.21
N ILE A 649 -13.90 5.05 20.38
CA ILE A 649 -13.51 5.75 21.61
C ILE A 649 -14.71 6.48 22.22
N THR A 650 -14.67 6.67 23.53
CA THR A 650 -15.76 7.29 24.29
C THR A 650 -15.22 8.22 25.34
N ARG A 651 -16.03 9.19 25.74
CA ARG A 651 -15.78 10.01 26.94
C ARG A 651 -17.03 10.13 27.79
N GLY A 652 -16.85 10.44 29.06
CA GLY A 652 -17.94 10.81 29.95
C GLY A 652 -18.56 12.17 29.61
N THR A 653 -19.45 12.64 30.49
CA THR A 653 -20.29 13.83 30.26
C THR A 653 -19.94 15.00 31.17
N TYR A 654 -18.91 14.87 32.01
CA TYR A 654 -18.59 15.89 33.00
C TYR A 654 -17.98 17.12 32.33
N ASN A 655 -18.67 18.27 32.43
CA ASN A 655 -18.25 19.54 31.83
C ASN A 655 -18.30 20.69 32.86
N GLY A 656 -18.13 20.35 34.13
CA GLY A 656 -18.12 21.31 35.25
C GLY A 656 -16.75 21.95 35.47
N SER A 657 -16.67 22.84 36.46
CA SER A 657 -15.40 23.38 36.97
C SER A 657 -14.70 22.36 37.84
N ASP A 658 -13.36 22.34 37.77
CA ASP A 658 -12.53 21.43 38.54
C ASP A 658 -12.90 21.40 40.03
N TYR A 659 -12.88 20.21 40.63
CA TYR A 659 -13.20 20.01 42.04
C TYR A 659 -12.19 19.06 42.69
N ILE A 660 -12.30 18.89 44.01
CA ILE A 660 -11.49 17.94 44.78
C ILE A 660 -12.40 16.82 45.26
N ASP A 661 -12.07 15.57 44.97
CA ASP A 661 -12.83 14.41 45.46
C ASP A 661 -12.50 14.07 46.92
N ILE A 662 -13.22 13.11 47.50
CA ILE A 662 -13.04 12.59 48.84
C ILE A 662 -11.62 12.02 49.10
N SER A 663 -10.85 11.72 48.05
CA SER A 663 -9.45 11.29 48.11
C SER A 663 -8.45 12.45 48.17
N SER A 664 -8.91 13.70 48.07
CA SER A 664 -8.07 14.91 47.91
C SER A 664 -7.39 15.06 46.54
N THR A 665 -7.81 14.25 45.56
CA THR A 665 -7.40 14.29 44.14
C THR A 665 -8.12 15.42 43.41
N ALA A 666 -7.40 16.18 42.57
CA ALA A 666 -8.01 17.16 41.68
C ALA A 666 -8.71 16.49 40.49
N VAL A 667 -9.87 17.02 40.13
CA VAL A 667 -10.76 16.44 39.12
C VAL A 667 -10.96 17.42 38.00
N THR A 668 -10.67 17.02 36.77
CA THR A 668 -10.86 17.84 35.58
C THR A 668 -11.91 17.27 34.64
N LYS A 669 -12.37 18.10 33.70
CA LYS A 669 -13.24 17.67 32.58
C LYS A 669 -12.56 16.74 31.58
N LEU A 670 -11.25 16.49 31.70
CA LEU A 670 -10.49 15.64 30.77
C LEU A 670 -10.29 14.22 31.31
N ASP A 671 -10.43 13.99 32.61
CA ASP A 671 -10.11 12.70 33.23
C ASP A 671 -11.00 11.55 32.72
N ASP A 672 -12.23 11.86 32.29
CA ASP A 672 -13.19 10.89 31.72
C ASP A 672 -13.06 10.72 30.19
N ASN A 673 -12.02 11.30 29.57
CA ASN A 673 -11.76 11.23 28.14
C ASN A 673 -10.68 10.19 27.76
N TRP A 674 -9.94 9.64 28.72
CA TRP A 674 -8.88 8.67 28.44
C TRP A 674 -9.45 7.36 27.89
N ASN A 675 -8.88 6.85 26.79
CA ASN A 675 -9.24 5.58 26.17
C ASN A 675 -8.01 4.70 26.00
N LEU A 676 -8.09 3.45 26.46
CA LEU A 676 -7.05 2.46 26.21
C LEU A 676 -7.31 1.77 24.87
N ILE A 677 -6.45 2.04 23.90
CA ILE A 677 -6.45 1.43 22.57
C ILE A 677 -5.15 0.63 22.38
N GLY A 678 -4.93 0.08 21.19
CA GLY A 678 -3.63 -0.51 20.88
C GLY A 678 -3.49 -0.88 19.41
N ASN A 679 -2.25 -1.13 19.00
CA ASN A 679 -1.93 -1.48 17.62
C ASN A 679 -2.61 -2.81 17.25
N PRO A 680 -3.58 -2.78 16.29
CA PRO A 680 -4.34 -3.96 15.91
C PRO A 680 -3.63 -4.85 14.89
N TYR A 681 -2.46 -4.47 14.38
CA TYR A 681 -1.82 -5.13 13.24
C TYR A 681 -0.67 -6.06 13.66
N PRO A 682 -0.37 -7.11 12.87
CA PRO A 682 0.76 -8.02 13.10
C PRO A 682 2.13 -7.42 12.68
N SER A 683 2.29 -6.11 12.83
CA SER A 683 3.51 -5.33 12.58
C SER A 683 3.46 -4.05 13.39
N ALA A 684 4.60 -3.37 13.56
CA ALA A 684 4.62 -2.07 14.19
C ALA A 684 3.89 -1.01 13.32
N ILE A 685 3.29 -0.01 13.98
CA ILE A 685 2.74 1.18 13.32
C ILE A 685 3.52 2.43 13.70
N ASN A 686 3.60 3.37 12.77
CA ASN A 686 4.19 4.68 12.98
C ASN A 686 3.22 5.59 13.77
N ALA A 687 3.68 6.13 14.88
CA ALA A 687 2.91 7.01 15.76
C ALA A 687 2.66 8.39 15.15
N ASP A 688 3.56 8.93 14.33
CA ASP A 688 3.38 10.20 13.63
C ASP A 688 2.23 10.08 12.61
N ASP A 689 2.21 8.98 11.84
CA ASP A 689 1.12 8.69 10.88
C ASP A 689 -0.22 8.47 11.61
N PHE A 690 -0.19 7.73 12.73
CA PHE A 690 -1.38 7.54 13.57
C PHE A 690 -1.93 8.86 14.12
N LEU A 691 -1.07 9.74 14.64
CA LEU A 691 -1.47 11.05 15.16
C LEU A 691 -1.99 11.95 14.04
N THR A 692 -1.33 11.96 12.88
CA THR A 692 -1.75 12.75 11.71
C THR A 692 -3.13 12.34 11.21
N GLU A 693 -3.44 11.04 11.20
CA GLU A 693 -4.77 10.54 10.81
C GLU A 693 -5.86 10.87 11.85
N ASN A 694 -5.52 10.94 13.14
CA ASN A 694 -6.51 10.98 14.23
C ASN A 694 -6.62 12.30 15.00
N SER A 695 -5.68 13.21 14.85
CA SER A 695 -5.64 14.52 15.52
C SER A 695 -5.98 15.66 14.55
N ASP A 696 -6.35 16.82 15.08
CA ASP A 696 -6.58 18.00 14.24
C ASP A 696 -5.25 18.54 13.70
N SER A 697 -5.23 18.85 12.40
CA SER A 697 -4.12 19.57 11.76
C SER A 697 -4.50 21.03 11.59
N LEU A 698 -3.78 21.92 12.29
CA LEU A 698 -4.00 23.36 12.20
C LEU A 698 -3.56 23.96 10.85
N ASP A 699 -2.53 23.38 10.24
CA ASP A 699 -1.97 23.87 8.96
C ASP A 699 -2.90 23.60 7.77
N THR A 700 -3.56 22.43 7.75
CA THR A 700 -4.49 22.07 6.66
C THR A 700 -5.91 22.64 6.87
N GLY A 701 -6.19 23.25 8.01
CA GLY A 701 -7.53 23.71 8.40
C GLY A 701 -8.54 22.56 8.60
N SER A 702 -8.06 21.31 8.74
CA SER A 702 -8.87 20.11 8.91
C SER A 702 -9.20 19.89 10.39
N SER A 703 -10.45 20.13 10.80
CA SER A 703 -10.93 20.03 12.19
C SER A 703 -11.69 18.72 12.50
N VAL A 704 -11.30 17.60 11.88
CA VAL A 704 -11.98 16.29 12.01
C VAL A 704 -11.34 15.36 13.05
N GLY A 705 -10.25 15.78 13.70
CA GLY A 705 -9.51 14.99 14.67
C GLY A 705 -10.35 14.60 15.89
N THR A 706 -10.19 13.36 16.33
CA THR A 706 -11.00 12.74 17.40
C THR A 706 -10.27 12.69 18.74
N ILE A 707 -8.95 12.82 18.74
CA ILE A 707 -8.10 12.82 19.94
C ILE A 707 -7.43 14.18 20.18
N GLU A 708 -7.25 14.51 21.46
CA GLU A 708 -6.37 15.58 21.94
C GLU A 708 -4.95 15.02 22.00
N GLY A 709 -4.01 15.75 21.42
CA GLY A 709 -2.68 15.29 21.04
C GLY A 709 -1.94 14.33 21.96
N GLY A 710 -1.12 13.52 21.32
CA GLY A 710 -0.13 12.65 21.94
C GLY A 710 -0.66 11.32 22.46
N ILE A 711 0.15 10.27 22.27
CA ILE A 711 -0.11 8.94 22.81
C ILE A 711 0.61 8.76 24.16
N ARG A 712 0.10 7.88 25.04
CA ARG A 712 0.76 7.49 26.30
C ARG A 712 1.08 6.00 26.30
N ILE A 713 2.37 5.69 26.28
CA ILE A 713 2.88 4.32 26.26
C ILE A 713 3.33 3.93 27.66
N TRP A 714 2.78 2.82 28.16
CA TRP A 714 3.10 2.28 29.46
C TRP A 714 4.49 1.62 29.46
N THR A 715 5.38 2.04 30.37
CA THR A 715 6.76 1.54 30.46
C THR A 715 7.03 0.61 31.62
N HIS A 716 6.14 0.54 32.62
CA HIS A 716 6.34 -0.23 33.86
C HIS A 716 7.72 -0.02 34.49
N ALA A 717 8.26 1.20 34.46
CA ALA A 717 9.64 1.48 34.87
C ALA A 717 9.83 1.44 36.39
N SER A 718 8.79 1.73 37.18
CA SER A 718 8.87 1.76 38.65
C SER A 718 8.17 0.57 39.32
N GLU A 719 8.65 0.19 40.50
CA GLU A 719 8.00 -0.84 41.33
C GLU A 719 6.73 -0.29 42.00
N LEU A 720 5.75 -1.18 42.21
CA LEU A 720 4.54 -0.89 42.96
C LEU A 720 4.87 -0.46 44.40
N SER A 721 4.41 0.71 44.83
CA SER A 721 4.72 1.26 46.16
C SER A 721 3.47 1.77 46.88
N SER A 722 3.42 1.58 48.21
CA SER A 722 2.41 2.21 49.07
C SER A 722 2.72 3.67 49.38
N GLY A 723 3.89 4.16 48.97
CA GLY A 723 4.28 5.56 49.04
C GLY A 723 3.92 6.36 47.80
N ASN A 724 3.47 5.70 46.73
CA ASN A 724 2.93 6.37 45.54
C ASN A 724 1.51 6.85 45.83
N ASP A 725 1.15 8.02 45.29
CA ASP A 725 -0.19 8.56 45.44
C ASP A 725 -1.25 7.60 44.85
N THR A 726 -2.45 7.62 45.44
CA THR A 726 -3.54 6.76 44.99
C THR A 726 -3.99 7.19 43.59
N PRO A 727 -4.17 6.25 42.63
CA PRO A 727 -4.65 6.62 41.32
C PRO A 727 -6.05 7.22 41.44
N PHE A 728 -6.33 8.23 40.62
CA PHE A 728 -7.58 8.99 40.65
C PHE A 728 -8.86 8.13 40.45
N TYR A 729 -8.74 6.89 39.95
CA TYR A 729 -9.84 5.96 39.74
C TYR A 729 -10.08 4.96 40.90
N ALA A 730 -9.19 4.82 41.88
CA ALA A 730 -9.36 3.91 43.02
C ALA A 730 -8.44 4.20 44.22
N ASN A 731 -8.96 3.98 45.43
CA ASN A 731 -8.18 4.02 46.67
C ASN A 731 -7.50 2.67 46.92
N GLU A 732 -6.38 2.41 46.24
CA GLU A 732 -5.61 1.18 46.39
C GLU A 732 -4.57 1.28 47.52
N SER A 733 -4.18 0.14 48.10
CA SER A 733 -3.17 0.12 49.19
C SER A 733 -1.73 0.37 48.70
N ALA A 734 -1.51 0.25 47.38
CA ALA A 734 -0.26 0.53 46.70
C ALA A 734 -0.56 0.79 45.21
N SER A 735 0.21 1.69 44.59
CA SER A 735 -0.02 2.20 43.23
C SER A 735 1.28 2.21 42.42
N TYR A 736 1.18 2.20 41.09
CA TYR A 736 2.33 2.47 40.22
C TYR A 736 2.57 3.98 40.11
N ASN A 737 3.78 4.38 39.72
CA ASN A 737 4.06 5.78 39.44
C ASN A 737 3.32 6.21 38.16
N ALA A 738 2.60 7.33 38.21
CA ALA A 738 1.96 7.90 37.03
C ALA A 738 2.96 8.45 35.99
N ASP A 739 4.22 8.64 36.38
CA ASP A 739 5.30 9.05 35.48
C ASP A 739 5.88 7.86 34.67
N ASP A 740 5.39 6.63 34.88
CA ASP A 740 5.78 5.43 34.10
C ASP A 740 5.20 5.42 32.67
N TYR A 741 4.69 6.56 32.19
CA TYR A 741 4.23 6.73 30.82
C TYR A 741 5.21 7.57 30.00
N ILE A 742 5.54 7.06 28.81
CA ILE A 742 6.11 7.90 27.76
C ILE A 742 4.97 8.61 27.06
N THR A 743 5.07 9.93 26.99
CA THR A 743 4.21 10.76 26.14
C THR A 743 4.90 10.98 24.81
N TYR A 744 4.20 10.85 23.69
CA TYR A 744 4.78 11.06 22.36
C TYR A 744 3.85 11.86 21.45
N THR A 745 4.41 12.88 20.79
CA THR A 745 3.79 13.66 19.70
C THR A 745 4.76 13.74 18.50
N LEU A 746 4.40 14.43 17.41
CA LEU A 746 5.34 14.67 16.30
C LEU A 746 6.59 15.45 16.75
N ALA A 747 6.51 16.18 17.86
CA ALA A 747 7.66 16.84 18.49
C ALA A 747 8.70 15.84 19.01
N GLY A 748 8.25 14.65 19.44
CA GLY A 748 9.06 13.59 20.01
C GLY A 748 8.50 13.09 21.34
N SER A 749 9.30 12.32 22.07
CA SER A 749 8.90 11.71 23.34
C SER A 749 9.32 12.52 24.56
N SER A 750 8.49 12.52 25.61
CA SER A 750 8.86 12.90 26.98
C SER A 750 8.50 11.75 27.93
N PRO A 751 9.46 11.15 28.65
CA PRO A 751 10.91 11.38 28.54
C PRO A 751 11.47 10.99 27.15
N SER A 752 12.67 11.46 26.82
CA SER A 752 13.30 11.17 25.53
C SER A 752 13.64 9.68 25.38
N GLY A 753 13.50 9.11 24.17
CA GLY A 753 13.99 7.75 23.87
C GLY A 753 12.99 6.83 23.16
N PHE A 754 11.72 7.21 23.01
CA PHE A 754 10.80 6.49 22.13
C PHE A 754 10.96 7.00 20.70
N ASP A 755 11.10 6.05 19.77
CA ASP A 755 11.46 6.25 18.37
C ASP A 755 10.24 6.44 17.45
N GLY A 756 9.02 6.29 17.98
CA GLY A 756 7.78 6.52 17.25
C GLY A 756 7.11 5.25 16.72
N TYR A 757 7.61 4.06 17.04
CA TYR A 757 7.01 2.80 16.55
C TYR A 757 6.25 2.05 17.65
N ILE A 758 4.94 1.86 17.45
CA ILE A 758 4.10 1.13 18.39
C ILE A 758 4.07 -0.34 17.95
N ALA A 759 4.64 -1.23 18.76
CA ALA A 759 4.80 -2.64 18.39
C ALA A 759 3.46 -3.37 18.19
N SER A 760 3.48 -4.47 17.43
CA SER A 760 2.31 -5.34 17.20
C SER A 760 1.64 -5.75 18.52
N GLY A 761 0.34 -5.47 18.64
CA GLY A 761 -0.44 -5.77 19.82
C GLY A 761 -0.09 -4.94 21.06
N GLN A 762 0.72 -3.87 20.96
CA GLN A 762 1.01 -3.00 22.10
C GLN A 762 -0.16 -2.04 22.36
N GLY A 763 -0.61 -1.99 23.62
CA GLY A 763 -1.63 -1.05 24.08
C GLY A 763 -1.05 0.29 24.50
N PHE A 764 -1.80 1.37 24.26
CA PHE A 764 -1.45 2.74 24.63
C PHE A 764 -2.72 3.57 24.88
N PHE A 765 -2.60 4.62 25.69
CA PHE A 765 -3.70 5.54 25.95
C PHE A 765 -3.72 6.69 24.95
N VAL A 766 -4.93 7.10 24.58
CA VAL A 766 -5.22 8.35 23.88
C VAL A 766 -6.27 9.14 24.64
N LEU A 767 -6.23 10.47 24.53
CA LEU A 767 -7.21 11.35 25.15
C LEU A 767 -8.25 11.76 24.11
N MET A 768 -9.51 11.39 24.29
CA MET A 768 -10.57 11.83 23.37
C MET A 768 -10.79 13.35 23.48
N LYS A 769 -11.03 14.01 22.34
CA LYS A 769 -11.33 15.44 22.32
C LYS A 769 -12.61 15.78 23.09
N HIS A 770 -12.50 16.68 24.06
CA HIS A 770 -13.62 16.99 24.95
C HIS A 770 -14.78 17.66 24.19
N ALA A 771 -14.48 18.49 23.20
CA ALA A 771 -15.51 19.13 22.37
C ALA A 771 -16.14 18.19 21.33
N ALA A 772 -15.56 17.01 21.07
CA ALA A 772 -16.07 16.08 20.08
C ALA A 772 -17.34 15.34 20.57
N SER A 773 -18.15 14.88 19.61
CA SER A 773 -19.30 14.00 19.87
C SER A 773 -18.83 12.66 20.43
N THR A 774 -19.55 12.11 21.41
CA THR A 774 -19.28 10.79 22.01
C THR A 774 -20.45 9.84 21.75
N PRO A 775 -20.23 8.58 21.29
CA PRO A 775 -18.94 7.99 20.94
C PRO A 775 -18.33 8.59 19.65
N ASN A 776 -17.04 8.37 19.44
CA ASN A 776 -16.32 8.68 18.20
C ASN A 776 -15.37 7.53 17.82
N THR A 777 -14.55 7.70 16.79
CA THR A 777 -13.71 6.64 16.24
C THR A 777 -12.27 7.12 16.05
N VAL A 778 -11.30 6.23 16.30
CA VAL A 778 -9.93 6.35 15.81
C VAL A 778 -9.71 5.34 14.69
N THR A 779 -8.99 5.77 13.65
CA THR A 779 -8.70 4.99 12.44
C THR A 779 -7.27 4.48 12.49
N PHE A 780 -7.09 3.21 12.17
CA PHE A 780 -5.80 2.62 11.80
C PHE A 780 -5.86 2.28 10.31
N THR A 781 -4.79 2.55 9.57
CA THR A 781 -4.65 2.22 8.14
C THR A 781 -3.38 1.40 7.89
N ASN A 782 -3.33 0.74 6.74
CA ASN A 782 -2.14 0.01 6.32
C ASN A 782 -0.93 0.93 6.09
N ASP A 783 -1.16 2.17 5.68
CA ASP A 783 -0.11 3.17 5.42
C ASP A 783 0.71 3.48 6.69
N MET A 784 0.15 3.27 7.88
CA MET A 784 0.86 3.41 9.14
C MET A 784 1.92 2.32 9.36
N ARG A 785 1.92 1.24 8.58
CA ARG A 785 2.86 0.12 8.67
C ARG A 785 3.98 0.35 7.68
N SER A 786 5.16 0.72 8.16
CA SER A 786 6.31 0.95 7.29
C SER A 786 7.40 -0.09 7.52
N TYR A 787 8.00 -0.55 6.43
CA TYR A 787 9.29 -1.21 6.42
C TYR A 787 10.20 -0.48 5.44
N THR A 788 11.35 -0.05 5.94
CA THR A 788 12.36 0.67 5.17
C THR A 788 13.71 0.02 5.47
N SER A 789 14.44 -0.38 4.42
CA SER A 789 15.70 -1.14 4.51
C SER A 789 16.84 -0.40 5.24
N GLU A 790 16.66 0.90 5.52
CA GLU A 790 17.54 1.75 6.31
C GLU A 790 17.32 1.63 7.84
N TYR A 791 16.36 0.82 8.29
CA TYR A 791 15.90 0.77 9.68
C TYR A 791 16.04 -0.64 10.27
N SER A 792 17.29 -1.05 10.48
CA SER A 792 17.62 -1.90 11.63
C SER A 792 17.81 -1.00 12.85
N ASN A 793 17.70 -1.52 14.07
CA ASN A 793 17.94 -0.85 15.37
C ASN A 793 19.38 -0.26 15.56
N SER A 794 20.00 0.37 14.55
CA SER A 794 21.41 0.80 14.58
C SER A 794 21.82 2.03 13.74
N ASP A 795 20.91 2.99 13.49
CA ASP A 795 21.17 4.35 12.96
C ASP A 795 21.65 4.52 11.48
N PHE A 796 20.99 5.37 10.66
CA PHE A 796 21.33 6.79 10.36
C PHE A 796 20.48 7.37 9.19
N TYR A 797 19.88 8.55 9.40
CA TYR A 797 18.97 9.30 8.52
C TYR A 797 19.61 10.09 7.36
N ARG A 798 18.82 10.35 6.29
CA ARG A 798 18.76 11.62 5.51
C ARG A 798 17.32 11.84 4.99
N THR A 799 16.56 12.82 5.49
CA THR A 799 16.36 14.14 4.87
C THR A 799 16.13 15.25 5.91
N SER A 800 16.34 16.49 5.48
CA SER A 800 16.68 17.67 6.28
C SER A 800 15.51 18.38 6.95
N ASN A 801 15.14 17.98 8.17
CA ASN A 801 14.57 18.90 9.16
C ASN A 801 15.27 18.64 10.49
N THR A 802 16.33 19.40 10.80
CA THR A 802 16.94 19.38 12.14
C THR A 802 15.89 19.83 13.15
N LYS A 803 15.33 18.90 13.93
CA LYS A 803 14.42 19.22 15.04
C LYS A 803 15.20 20.05 16.07
N ASN A 804 14.65 21.20 16.47
CA ASN A 804 15.23 22.08 17.48
C ASN A 804 14.51 21.84 18.80
N ARG A 805 15.11 21.11 19.74
CA ARG A 805 14.41 20.60 20.94
C ARG A 805 15.20 20.79 22.22
N ILE A 806 14.49 20.94 23.33
CA ILE A 806 15.02 21.04 24.69
C ILE A 806 14.16 20.15 25.59
N TRP A 807 14.81 19.21 26.28
CA TRP A 807 14.20 18.47 27.38
C TRP A 807 14.64 19.06 28.70
N LEU A 808 13.67 19.39 29.55
CA LEU A 808 13.92 19.91 30.90
C LEU A 808 13.50 18.89 31.95
N ASP A 809 14.34 18.75 32.97
CA ASP A 809 14.08 17.91 34.13
C ASP A 809 13.83 18.79 35.35
N LEU A 810 12.79 18.45 36.11
CA LEU A 810 12.59 18.88 37.48
C LEU A 810 12.94 17.72 38.40
N ILE A 811 13.95 17.88 39.24
CA ILE A 811 14.48 16.84 40.11
C ILE A 811 14.25 17.25 41.57
N ASP A 812 13.64 16.38 42.36
CA ASP A 812 13.41 16.58 43.80
C ASP A 812 14.64 16.19 44.65
N SER A 813 14.55 16.32 45.97
CA SER A 813 15.67 15.97 46.87
C SER A 813 15.90 14.45 47.01
N GLU A 814 14.96 13.63 46.53
CA GLU A 814 15.01 12.17 46.49
C GLU A 814 15.52 11.65 45.13
N GLU A 815 15.97 12.55 44.24
CA GLU A 815 16.45 12.25 42.89
C GLU A 815 15.36 11.69 41.94
N ILE A 816 14.08 11.94 42.26
CA ILE A 816 12.96 11.62 41.37
C ILE A 816 12.79 12.77 40.38
N SER A 817 12.75 12.45 39.08
CA SER A 817 12.66 13.43 38.00
C SER A 817 11.30 13.45 37.31
N SER A 818 10.79 14.64 37.01
CA SER A 818 9.72 14.88 36.04
C SER A 818 10.29 15.58 34.80
N ASN A 819 9.88 15.16 33.61
CA ASN A 819 10.46 15.62 32.33
C ASN A 819 9.41 16.33 31.46
N MET A 820 9.82 17.38 30.75
CA MET A 820 9.04 18.01 29.69
C MET A 820 9.85 18.21 28.41
N LEU A 821 9.18 18.32 27.27
CA LEU A 821 9.77 18.60 25.95
C LEU A 821 9.24 19.92 25.40
N LEU A 822 10.15 20.80 24.99
CA LEU A 822 9.86 21.97 24.18
C LEU A 822 10.61 21.87 22.84
N GLY A 823 9.95 22.15 21.73
CA GLY A 823 10.61 22.17 20.43
C GLY A 823 10.05 23.17 19.43
N TYR A 824 10.82 23.42 18.37
CA TYR A 824 10.46 24.31 17.27
C TYR A 824 10.39 23.54 15.95
N PHE A 825 9.26 23.66 15.24
CA PHE A 825 8.95 22.86 14.04
C PHE A 825 8.29 23.74 12.97
N ASP A 826 8.56 23.44 11.69
CA ASP A 826 8.07 24.24 10.56
C ASP A 826 6.54 24.24 10.46
N ASP A 827 5.90 23.11 10.80
CA ASP A 827 4.45 22.94 10.69
C ASP A 827 3.70 23.07 12.04
N ALA A 828 4.39 23.52 13.10
CA ALA A 828 3.78 23.75 14.41
C ALA A 828 3.27 25.19 14.57
N SER A 829 2.30 25.38 15.46
CA SER A 829 1.77 26.68 15.85
C SER A 829 2.28 27.14 17.23
N ASP A 830 2.20 28.44 17.49
CA ASP A 830 2.39 29.00 18.85
C ASP A 830 1.13 28.92 19.73
N ALA A 831 -0.02 28.67 19.11
CA ALA A 831 -1.26 28.30 19.78
C ALA A 831 -1.35 26.77 19.92
N LYS A 832 -2.25 26.28 20.77
CA LYS A 832 -2.45 24.84 21.02
C LYS A 832 -2.61 24.04 19.73
N ASP A 833 -1.67 23.14 19.47
CA ASP A 833 -1.55 22.31 18.27
C ASP A 833 -1.54 20.82 18.64
N PRO A 834 -2.65 20.08 18.46
CA PRO A 834 -2.76 18.68 18.85
C PRO A 834 -1.77 17.71 18.19
N LEU A 835 -1.08 18.09 17.12
CA LEU A 835 -0.05 17.22 16.52
C LEU A 835 1.29 17.32 17.26
N TYR A 836 1.57 18.47 17.87
CA TYR A 836 2.85 18.76 18.50
C TYR A 836 2.76 18.90 20.02
N ASP A 837 1.60 19.26 20.54
CA ASP A 837 1.35 19.53 21.95
C ASP A 837 0.64 18.37 22.65
N ALA A 838 1.05 18.09 23.89
CA ALA A 838 0.39 17.12 24.76
C ALA A 838 0.22 17.68 26.17
N VAL A 839 -1.02 17.62 26.68
CA VAL A 839 -1.35 18.07 28.05
C VAL A 839 -0.66 17.20 29.10
N ILE A 840 -0.48 17.71 30.32
CA ILE A 840 -0.05 16.86 31.44
C ILE A 840 -1.10 15.77 31.72
N MET A 841 -0.65 14.57 32.09
CA MET A 841 -1.56 13.44 32.33
C MET A 841 -2.22 13.50 33.71
N ASN A 842 -1.49 14.00 34.71
CA ASN A 842 -1.95 14.09 36.10
C ASN A 842 -1.46 15.39 36.74
N SER A 843 -2.36 16.16 37.33
CA SER A 843 -2.04 17.38 38.10
C SER A 843 -1.75 17.13 39.58
N ASP A 844 -1.85 15.87 40.05
CA ASP A 844 -1.58 15.51 41.44
C ASP A 844 -0.11 15.15 41.69
N ASN A 845 0.72 15.03 40.64
CA ASN A 845 2.14 14.71 40.76
C ASN A 845 3.01 15.97 40.71
N THR A 846 4.18 15.89 41.36
CA THR A 846 5.21 16.94 41.21
C THR A 846 5.71 16.95 39.77
N CYS A 847 5.51 18.05 39.05
CA CYS A 847 5.87 18.13 37.64
C CYS A 847 6.17 19.57 37.17
N ILE A 848 6.92 19.66 36.07
CA ILE A 848 7.17 20.89 35.31
C ILE A 848 6.47 20.79 33.95
N TYR A 849 5.95 21.91 33.46
CA TYR A 849 5.21 21.97 32.19
C TYR A 849 5.29 23.36 31.58
N SER A 850 5.00 23.47 30.28
CA SER A 850 4.74 24.75 29.63
C SER A 850 3.27 25.14 29.72
N ILE A 851 3.00 26.42 29.52
CA ILE A 851 1.65 26.98 29.58
C ILE A 851 1.26 27.58 28.23
N ILE A 852 0.12 27.13 27.69
CA ILE A 852 -0.50 27.66 26.46
C ILE A 852 -1.95 27.96 26.79
N GLU A 853 -2.40 29.21 26.61
CA GLU A 853 -3.81 29.62 26.85
C GLU A 853 -4.37 29.18 28.22
N ASP A 854 -3.56 29.26 29.28
CA ASP A 854 -3.85 28.81 30.66
C ASP A 854 -3.98 27.28 30.86
N GLU A 855 -3.65 26.46 29.85
CA GLU A 855 -3.56 24.99 29.93
C GLU A 855 -2.09 24.52 30.09
N ALA A 856 -1.90 23.40 30.79
CA ALA A 856 -0.58 22.84 31.13
C ALA A 856 -0.15 21.70 30.18
N PHE A 857 1.05 21.80 29.62
CA PHE A 857 1.57 20.88 28.59
C PHE A 857 2.91 20.25 28.98
N VAL A 858 2.99 18.92 28.89
CA VAL A 858 4.24 18.16 29.08
C VAL A 858 5.09 18.16 27.80
N ILE A 859 4.46 18.30 26.64
CA ILE A 859 5.14 18.53 25.36
C ILE A 859 4.53 19.77 24.71
N GLN A 860 5.39 20.70 24.27
CA GLN A 860 5.00 21.85 23.47
C GLN A 860 5.82 21.94 22.18
N GLY A 861 5.14 22.05 21.05
CA GLY A 861 5.67 22.55 19.80
C GLY A 861 5.48 24.06 19.67
N LYS A 862 6.46 24.73 19.09
CA LYS A 862 6.39 26.14 18.68
C LYS A 862 6.69 26.26 17.19
N ALA A 863 6.19 27.32 16.59
CA ALA A 863 6.43 27.59 15.17
C ALA A 863 7.91 27.93 14.91
N ASN A 864 8.47 27.39 13.83
CA ASN A 864 9.77 27.81 13.28
C ASN A 864 9.56 28.99 12.29
N PRO A 865 10.51 29.95 12.14
CA PRO A 865 11.87 29.97 12.66
C PRO A 865 11.94 30.23 14.17
N PHE A 866 12.82 29.49 14.87
CA PHE A 866 13.26 29.83 16.23
C PHE A 866 13.77 31.28 16.30
N LEU A 867 13.32 32.04 17.31
CA LEU A 867 13.80 33.39 17.59
C LEU A 867 14.44 33.45 18.98
N GLU A 868 15.64 34.02 19.08
CA GLU A 868 16.31 34.24 20.37
C GLU A 868 15.50 35.11 21.36
N THR A 869 14.54 35.88 20.84
CA THR A 869 13.64 36.72 21.65
C THR A 869 12.48 35.95 22.27
N ASP A 870 12.32 34.66 21.93
CA ASP A 870 11.22 33.85 22.42
C ASP A 870 11.28 33.67 23.93
N LYS A 871 10.07 33.56 24.50
CA LYS A 871 9.84 33.29 25.91
C LYS A 871 8.78 32.22 26.02
N VAL A 872 9.01 31.25 26.89
CA VAL A 872 8.05 30.20 27.19
C VAL A 872 7.74 30.25 28.67
N ALA A 873 6.46 30.44 29.01
CA ALA A 873 6.00 30.40 30.38
C ALA A 873 6.02 28.95 30.87
N LEU A 874 6.66 28.71 32.01
CA LEU A 874 6.74 27.41 32.64
C LEU A 874 5.98 27.42 33.97
N GLY A 875 5.21 26.36 34.20
CA GLY A 875 4.54 26.09 35.46
C GLY A 875 5.19 24.94 36.22
N LEU A 876 4.91 24.91 37.53
CA LEU A 876 5.37 23.90 38.46
C LEU A 876 4.20 23.46 39.36
N ILE A 877 3.99 22.15 39.49
CA ILE A 877 3.21 21.57 40.59
C ILE A 877 4.21 20.91 41.55
N SER A 878 4.09 21.20 42.85
CA SER A 878 4.86 20.56 43.92
C SER A 878 3.91 19.95 44.94
N THR A 879 4.07 18.66 45.24
CA THR A 879 3.21 17.95 46.23
C THR A 879 3.71 18.09 47.66
N LYS A 880 4.97 18.47 47.86
CA LYS A 880 5.62 18.65 49.16
C LYS A 880 6.48 19.92 49.19
N GLU A 881 6.82 20.39 50.39
CA GLU A 881 7.89 21.39 50.54
C GLU A 881 9.22 20.69 50.31
N ASP A 882 10.01 21.15 49.33
CA ASP A 882 11.29 20.53 48.99
C ASP A 882 12.28 21.51 48.32
N VAL A 883 13.52 21.06 48.19
CA VAL A 883 14.56 21.64 47.33
C VAL A 883 14.51 20.93 45.98
N PHE A 884 14.20 21.70 44.93
CA PHE A 884 14.14 21.22 43.56
C PHE A 884 15.29 21.75 42.72
N THR A 885 15.61 21.01 41.67
CA THR A 885 16.60 21.37 40.66
C THR A 885 15.98 21.31 39.28
N ILE A 886 16.03 22.42 38.51
CA ILE A 886 15.68 22.43 37.09
C ILE A 886 16.96 22.34 36.26
N GLY A 887 17.04 21.36 35.36
CA GLY A 887 18.20 21.13 34.50
C GLY A 887 17.81 20.80 33.06
N ILE A 888 18.79 20.88 32.15
CA ILE A 888 18.65 20.40 30.77
C ILE A 888 19.04 18.92 30.75
N ASN A 889 18.12 18.07 30.30
CA ASN A 889 18.37 16.65 30.09
C ASN A 889 19.09 16.39 28.77
N LYS A 890 18.52 16.97 27.70
CA LYS A 890 18.96 16.78 26.32
C LYS A 890 18.59 18.02 25.49
N VAL A 891 19.35 18.28 24.44
CA VAL A 891 19.05 19.29 23.41
C VAL A 891 19.38 18.74 22.02
N ASP A 892 18.70 19.25 21.00
CA ASP A 892 18.97 18.98 19.59
C ASP A 892 19.00 20.29 18.76
N GLY A 893 19.62 20.24 17.58
CA GLY A 893 19.52 21.30 16.57
C GLY A 893 20.25 22.59 16.96
N VAL A 894 19.61 23.74 16.79
CA VAL A 894 20.19 25.07 17.11
C VAL A 894 20.65 25.19 18.57
N PHE A 895 20.09 24.37 19.46
CA PHE A 895 20.46 24.32 20.87
C PHE A 895 21.75 23.52 21.14
N GLU A 896 22.33 22.84 20.15
CA GLU A 896 23.62 22.15 20.30
C GLU A 896 24.81 23.11 20.17
N THR A 897 24.69 24.18 19.37
CA THR A 897 25.80 25.03 18.95
C THR A 897 25.63 26.49 19.40
N ASP A 898 26.05 26.79 20.63
CA ASP A 898 26.21 28.15 21.20
C ASP A 898 24.94 28.97 21.50
N GLN A 899 23.73 28.42 21.36
CA GLN A 899 22.52 29.09 21.85
C GLN A 899 22.40 28.97 23.38
N ASP A 900 22.49 30.10 24.08
CA ASP A 900 22.25 30.18 25.52
C ASP A 900 20.79 29.86 25.88
N ILE A 901 20.59 29.23 27.04
CA ILE A 901 19.26 28.83 27.54
C ILE A 901 19.17 29.30 29.00
N TYR A 902 18.33 30.31 29.24
CA TYR A 902 18.16 30.92 30.55
C TYR A 902 16.81 30.56 31.17
N LEU A 903 16.81 30.34 32.48
CA LEU A 903 15.62 30.28 33.32
C LEU A 903 15.52 31.58 34.13
N GLU A 904 14.43 32.31 33.96
CA GLU A 904 14.07 33.47 34.77
C GLU A 904 13.11 33.03 35.89
N ASP A 905 13.55 33.14 37.14
CA ASP A 905 12.71 32.99 38.34
C ASP A 905 12.18 34.38 38.73
N THR A 906 10.89 34.62 38.46
CA THR A 906 10.23 35.92 38.66
C THR A 906 10.02 36.26 40.14
N TYR A 907 10.02 35.25 41.02
CA TYR A 907 9.82 35.43 42.45
C TYR A 907 11.09 35.96 43.12
N THR A 908 12.24 35.49 42.66
CA THR A 908 13.56 35.93 43.16
C THR A 908 14.22 36.99 42.27
N ASN A 909 13.68 37.25 41.07
CA ASN A 909 14.27 38.07 40.01
C ASN A 909 15.67 37.59 39.59
N VAL A 910 15.89 36.27 39.63
CA VAL A 910 17.15 35.64 39.21
C VAL A 910 17.01 35.15 37.77
N VAL A 911 18.05 35.38 36.98
CA VAL A 911 18.19 34.88 35.61
C VAL A 911 19.39 33.95 35.64
N HIS A 912 19.16 32.67 35.34
CA HIS A 912 20.15 31.63 35.48
C HIS A 912 20.37 30.92 34.15
N ASP A 913 21.64 30.81 33.72
CA ASP A 913 22.01 30.07 32.52
C ASP A 913 22.06 28.56 32.81
N LEU A 914 21.08 27.83 32.27
CA LEU A 914 20.94 26.39 32.45
C LEU A 914 22.05 25.58 31.76
N ARG A 915 22.80 26.18 30.81
CA ARG A 915 23.95 25.51 30.19
C ARG A 915 25.17 25.48 31.09
N ASN A 916 25.31 26.47 31.98
CA ASN A 916 26.42 26.53 32.92
C ASN A 916 26.23 25.55 34.08
N SER A 917 25.00 25.47 34.60
CA SER A 917 24.65 24.57 35.70
C SER A 917 23.13 24.47 35.85
N PRO A 918 22.60 23.39 36.44
CA PRO A 918 21.19 23.33 36.85
C PRO A 918 20.83 24.44 37.87
N TYR A 919 19.57 24.89 37.87
CA TYR A 919 19.06 25.90 38.80
C TYR A 919 18.38 25.24 40.01
N GLN A 920 18.88 25.50 41.21
CA GLN A 920 18.32 24.97 42.45
C GLN A 920 17.46 26.01 43.18
N PHE A 921 16.29 25.60 43.66
CA PHE A 921 15.38 26.46 44.40
C PHE A 921 14.58 25.67 45.44
N THR A 922 13.96 26.37 46.40
CA THR A 922 13.04 25.79 47.37
C THR A 922 11.62 26.28 47.09
N THR A 923 10.63 25.43 47.30
CA THR A 923 9.21 25.80 47.20
C THR A 923 8.37 25.04 48.20
N GLU A 924 7.23 25.61 48.59
CA GLU A 924 6.18 24.92 49.33
C GLU A 924 5.31 24.06 48.40
N ALA A 925 4.48 23.18 48.95
CA ALA A 925 3.49 22.44 48.18
C ALA A 925 2.46 23.40 47.55
N GLY A 926 2.16 23.23 46.26
CA GLY A 926 1.23 24.06 45.51
C GLY A 926 1.49 24.07 44.01
N THR A 927 0.68 24.86 43.30
CA THR A 927 0.79 25.10 41.86
C THR A 927 1.26 26.53 41.61
N PHE A 928 2.29 26.69 40.78
CA PHE A 928 2.96 27.96 40.50
C PHE A 928 3.08 28.15 38.98
N ASN A 929 2.14 28.91 38.39
CA ASN A 929 2.06 29.14 36.94
C ASN A 929 2.76 30.41 36.45
N ASP A 930 3.27 31.24 37.36
CA ASP A 930 3.84 32.57 37.07
C ASP A 930 5.28 32.75 37.57
N ARG A 931 5.91 31.66 38.05
CA ARG A 931 7.24 31.70 38.65
C ARG A 931 8.38 31.64 37.63
N PHE A 932 8.24 30.84 36.57
CA PHE A 932 9.36 30.52 35.69
C PHE A 932 9.10 30.92 34.24
N ILE A 933 10.13 31.49 33.60
CA ILE A 933 10.14 31.79 32.17
C ILE A 933 11.42 31.24 31.56
N LEU A 934 11.30 30.34 30.58
CA LEU A 934 12.42 29.93 29.75
C LEU A 934 12.64 31.00 28.66
N ARG A 935 13.88 31.43 28.47
CA ARG A 935 14.25 32.46 27.49
C ARG A 935 15.66 32.24 26.94
N TYR A 936 15.96 32.84 25.80
CA TYR A 936 17.20 32.57 25.06
C TYR A 936 18.17 33.75 25.01
N GLN A 937 17.90 34.78 25.81
CA GLN A 937 18.76 35.96 25.97
C GLN A 937 18.87 36.34 27.46
N ASP A 938 20.09 36.70 27.91
CA ASP A 938 20.37 37.13 29.29
C ASP A 938 19.60 38.40 29.65
N LYS A 939 19.43 39.31 28.69
CA LYS A 939 18.66 40.54 28.87
C LYS A 939 17.53 40.51 27.87
N SER A 940 16.33 40.93 28.30
CA SER A 940 15.38 41.39 27.31
C SER A 940 16.10 42.44 26.46
N LEU A 941 15.94 42.35 25.14
CA LEU A 941 15.97 43.56 24.35
C LEU A 941 14.83 44.42 24.93
N SER A 942 15.15 45.19 25.96
CA SER A 942 14.66 46.54 26.03
C SER A 942 14.80 47.01 24.60
N VAL A 943 13.70 47.38 23.93
CA VAL A 943 13.78 48.53 23.01
C VAL A 943 14.73 49.42 23.73
N ASP A 944 15.92 49.67 23.16
CA ASP A 944 16.93 50.50 23.80
C ASP A 944 16.11 51.45 24.65
N ASP A 945 16.28 51.37 25.97
CA ASP A 945 16.30 52.63 26.65
C ASP A 945 17.38 53.38 25.82
N VAL A 946 16.97 54.03 24.72
CA VAL A 946 16.87 55.46 24.66
C VAL A 946 16.49 55.78 26.08
N ILE A 947 17.55 55.81 26.89
CA ILE A 947 17.73 56.54 28.09
C ILE A 947 16.70 57.63 27.88
N ALA A 948 15.72 57.69 28.77
CA ALA A 948 15.05 58.95 29.00
C ALA A 948 16.20 59.93 29.26
N ASP A 949 16.79 60.42 28.18
CA ASP A 949 17.90 61.32 28.14
C ASP A 949 17.12 62.56 28.43
N SER A 950 16.97 62.78 29.74
CA SER A 950 16.36 63.97 30.30
C SER A 950 17.03 65.22 29.71
N GLU A 951 18.21 65.03 29.10
CA GLU A 951 18.99 65.94 28.31
C GLU A 951 18.54 66.07 26.84
N PHE A 952 18.29 65.00 26.04
CA PHE A 952 17.75 65.10 24.67
C PHE A 952 16.21 65.04 24.59
N ARG A 953 15.56 66.20 24.46
CA ARG A 953 14.10 66.37 24.52
C ARG A 953 13.52 66.87 23.21
N ILE A 954 12.35 66.34 22.83
CA ILE A 954 11.46 66.93 21.82
C ILE A 954 10.17 67.35 22.54
N ILE A 955 9.79 68.62 22.40
CA ILE A 955 8.56 69.17 22.96
C ILE A 955 7.74 69.87 21.88
N ALA A 956 6.43 69.78 21.99
CA ALA A 956 5.49 70.55 21.17
C ALA A 956 4.62 71.41 22.08
N THR A 957 4.42 72.65 21.67
CA THR A 957 3.47 73.59 22.28
C THR A 957 2.54 74.09 21.19
N LYS A 958 1.48 74.82 21.54
CA LYS A 958 0.56 75.43 20.56
C LYS A 958 1.23 76.39 19.55
N ASN A 959 2.47 76.81 19.81
CA ASN A 959 3.16 77.85 19.05
C ASN A 959 4.48 77.41 18.42
N PHE A 960 5.10 76.32 18.90
CA PHE A 960 6.36 75.82 18.35
C PHE A 960 6.61 74.34 18.69
N ILE A 961 7.43 73.70 17.86
CA ILE A 961 8.10 72.42 18.12
C ILE A 961 9.56 72.72 18.47
N LYS A 962 10.12 72.07 19.49
CA LYS A 962 11.51 72.26 19.89
C LYS A 962 12.19 70.93 20.17
N ALA A 963 13.37 70.73 19.60
CA ALA A 963 14.31 69.68 19.95
C ALA A 963 15.52 70.31 20.66
N SER A 964 15.95 69.77 21.80
CA SER A 964 17.09 70.29 22.57
C SER A 964 17.88 69.17 23.24
N THR A 965 19.19 69.28 23.31
CA THR A 965 20.12 68.32 23.94
C THR A 965 21.23 69.06 24.70
N THR A 966 21.77 68.47 25.78
CA THR A 966 22.97 68.96 26.47
C THR A 966 24.20 68.07 26.29
N THR A 967 24.05 66.91 25.63
CA THR A 967 25.11 65.90 25.45
C THR A 967 25.84 66.03 24.11
N ASN A 968 25.16 66.47 23.05
CA ASN A 968 25.77 66.68 21.73
C ASN A 968 25.01 67.76 20.94
N THR A 969 25.41 68.00 19.69
CA THR A 969 24.70 68.89 18.76
C THR A 969 23.78 68.11 17.84
N ILE A 970 22.60 68.66 17.57
CA ILE A 970 21.62 68.17 16.60
C ILE A 970 22.17 68.44 15.21
N ASN A 971 22.33 67.39 14.41
CA ASN A 971 22.74 67.46 13.01
C ASN A 971 21.53 67.70 12.10
N ASP A 972 20.41 67.01 12.33
CA ASP A 972 19.21 67.13 11.50
C ASP A 972 17.92 66.92 12.29
N ILE A 973 16.84 67.50 11.76
CA ILE A 973 15.47 67.30 12.22
C ILE A 973 14.56 67.13 11.00
N VAL A 974 13.70 66.11 11.04
CA VAL A 974 12.73 65.78 10.01
C VAL A 974 11.37 65.60 10.67
N ILE A 975 10.34 66.21 10.09
CA ILE A 975 8.95 66.10 10.55
C ILE A 975 8.14 65.42 9.47
N PHE A 976 7.42 64.37 9.85
CA PHE A 976 6.53 63.60 8.99
C PHE A 976 5.08 63.79 9.43
N ASP A 977 4.14 63.65 8.48
CA ASP A 977 2.76 63.33 8.82
C ASP A 977 2.59 61.85 9.13
N VAL A 978 1.38 61.47 9.56
CA VAL A 978 1.02 60.08 9.86
C VAL A 978 1.07 59.13 8.65
N LEU A 979 1.20 59.65 7.43
CA LEU A 979 1.34 58.87 6.20
C LEU A 979 2.81 58.76 5.76
N GLY A 980 3.76 59.25 6.57
CA GLY A 980 5.19 59.20 6.29
C GLY A 980 5.70 60.28 5.32
N ARG A 981 4.87 61.27 4.95
CA ARG A 981 5.30 62.37 4.06
C ARG A 981 6.08 63.41 4.86
N VAL A 982 7.22 63.85 4.35
CA VAL A 982 8.05 64.90 4.97
C VAL A 982 7.35 66.25 4.86
N ILE A 983 7.00 66.84 6.01
CA ILE A 983 6.41 68.19 6.13
C ILE A 983 7.51 69.24 6.29
N TYR A 984 8.58 68.90 6.99
CA TYR A 984 9.70 69.80 7.22
C TYR A 984 10.98 69.02 7.39
N GLN A 985 12.09 69.55 6.88
CA GLN A 985 13.41 68.98 7.06
C GLN A 985 14.45 70.09 7.15
N ALA A 986 15.36 69.97 8.11
CA ALA A 986 16.54 70.79 8.21
C ALA A 986 17.74 69.93 8.61
N ASN A 987 18.86 70.12 7.91
CA ASN A 987 20.07 69.29 8.03
C ASN A 987 21.29 70.16 8.30
N LYS A 988 22.39 69.57 8.80
CA LYS A 988 23.67 70.21 9.13
C LYS A 988 23.55 71.37 10.13
N LEU A 989 22.70 71.20 11.14
CA LEU A 989 22.33 72.25 12.09
C LEU A 989 23.43 72.52 13.14
N ASN A 990 24.13 71.49 13.59
CA ASN A 990 25.24 71.53 14.57
C ASN A 990 24.95 72.45 15.77
N THR A 991 23.73 72.36 16.32
CA THR A 991 23.26 73.20 17.45
C THR A 991 22.72 72.32 18.57
N SER A 992 22.85 72.75 19.82
CA SER A 992 22.24 72.06 20.97
C SER A 992 20.72 72.23 21.04
N GLU A 993 20.14 73.17 20.27
CA GLU A 993 18.71 73.45 20.27
C GLU A 993 18.21 73.88 18.90
N VAL A 994 17.07 73.31 18.49
CA VAL A 994 16.32 73.67 17.28
C VAL A 994 14.89 73.99 17.68
N LYS A 995 14.44 75.22 17.41
CA LYS A 995 13.07 75.67 17.62
C LYS A 995 12.42 75.98 16.27
N LEU A 996 11.24 75.39 16.03
CA LEU A 996 10.45 75.53 14.82
C LEU A 996 9.12 76.21 15.17
N ASP A 997 9.02 77.50 14.85
CA ASP A 997 7.81 78.32 15.03
C ASP A 997 7.15 78.75 13.71
N GLN A 998 7.71 78.29 12.59
CA GLN A 998 7.20 78.58 11.23
C GLN A 998 6.14 77.59 10.75
N LEU A 999 6.00 76.44 11.42
CA LEU A 999 4.98 75.45 11.12
C LEU A 999 3.64 75.89 11.72
N LYS A 1000 2.57 75.86 10.93
CA LYS A 1000 1.21 76.08 11.45
C LYS A 1000 0.75 74.84 12.23
N PRO A 1001 0.03 75.01 13.36
CA PRO A 1001 -0.58 73.89 14.09
C PRO A 1001 -1.45 73.01 13.19
N THR A 1002 -1.46 71.71 13.44
CA THR A 1002 -2.13 70.70 12.62
C THR A 1002 -3.14 69.90 13.45
N ASN A 1003 -4.32 69.62 12.89
CA ASN A 1003 -5.33 68.79 13.56
C ASN A 1003 -4.99 67.28 13.59
N SER A 1004 -3.87 66.88 12.98
CA SER A 1004 -3.40 65.49 12.93
C SER A 1004 -2.03 65.38 13.62
N PRO A 1005 -1.71 64.25 14.27
CA PRO A 1005 -0.40 64.06 14.90
C PRO A 1005 0.74 64.17 13.89
N LEU A 1006 1.90 64.65 14.36
CA LEU A 1006 3.14 64.69 13.60
C LEU A 1006 4.17 63.75 14.22
N ILE A 1007 5.09 63.24 13.41
CA ILE A 1007 6.24 62.45 13.86
C ILE A 1007 7.48 63.31 13.67
N VAL A 1008 8.19 63.62 14.76
CA VAL A 1008 9.44 64.40 14.73
C VAL A 1008 10.61 63.45 14.97
N LYS A 1009 11.53 63.38 14.01
CA LYS A 1009 12.79 62.64 14.11
C LYS A 1009 13.94 63.63 14.15
N ALA A 1010 14.77 63.60 15.19
CA ALA A 1010 15.97 64.43 15.32
C ALA A 1010 17.20 63.56 15.52
N THR A 1011 18.28 63.85 14.80
CA THR A 1011 19.53 63.08 14.81
C THR A 1011 20.68 63.96 15.29
N LEU A 1012 21.48 63.47 16.21
CA LEU A 1012 22.69 64.12 16.71
C LEU A 1012 23.89 63.86 15.78
N THR A 1013 24.93 64.68 15.88
CA THR A 1013 26.15 64.54 15.05
C THR A 1013 26.92 63.24 15.27
N ASN A 1014 26.71 62.54 16.40
CA ASN A 1014 27.25 61.20 16.66
C ASN A 1014 26.38 60.05 16.13
N GLY A 1015 25.28 60.34 15.43
CA GLY A 1015 24.35 59.35 14.88
C GLY A 1015 23.19 58.94 15.79
N THR A 1016 23.18 59.36 17.06
CA THR A 1016 22.06 59.07 17.97
C THR A 1016 20.77 59.75 17.47
N THR A 1017 19.68 58.99 17.35
CA THR A 1017 18.41 59.49 16.82
C THR A 1017 17.29 59.41 17.87
N LYS A 1018 16.46 60.45 17.96
CA LYS A 1018 15.23 60.45 18.76
C LYS A 1018 14.02 60.72 17.87
N THR A 1019 13.01 59.83 17.94
CA THR A 1019 11.75 59.97 17.20
C THR A 1019 10.60 60.10 18.19
N GLN A 1020 9.75 61.12 18.03
CA GLN A 1020 8.61 61.35 18.92
C GLN A 1020 7.36 61.76 18.15
N LYS A 1021 6.24 61.09 18.46
CA LYS A 1021 4.90 61.49 18.02
C LYS A 1021 4.41 62.64 18.89
N ILE A 1022 3.96 63.72 18.27
CA ILE A 1022 3.47 64.93 18.94
C ILE A 1022 2.10 65.34 18.41
N ILE A 1023 1.35 66.07 19.22
CA ILE A 1023 0.19 66.86 18.80
C ILE A 1023 0.67 68.31 18.79
N TYR A 1024 0.57 68.99 17.64
CA TYR A 1024 1.11 70.33 17.44
C TYR A 1024 0.03 71.34 17.05
#